data_AF-A0A2R8BCF3-F1
#
_entry.id   AF-A0A2R8BCF3-F1
#
_cell.length_a   1.000
_cell.length_b   1.000
_cell.length_c   1.000
_cell.angle_alpha   90.00
_cell.angle_beta   90.00
_cell.angle_gamma   90.00
#
_symmetry.space_group_name_H-M   'P 1'
#
loop_
_entity.id
_entity.type
_entity.pdbx_description
1 polymer ?
#
loop_
_entity_poly.entity_id
_entity_poly.type
_entity_poly.pdbx_seq_one_letter_code
_entity_poly.pdbx_strand_id
1 'polypeptide(L)'
;MTKKLTSSQRTKIRSFVANKDFRHLDDYLQKLDRDTVDVAGVPFQILDWVLSDDGLSDWTCLSAFGKFTSGAQPRLFAAILQDLQNSAPTELVAISNDTDAHPMTRFEAMGWAVYCQHGAHASKASGRATKGADVFQFWDQDAPPADVAGAIQEWRGCSKTHHLYSDVSAAAYIREYFGASAASEFAALDHPALRSDVFRLYRLAQDGGLYCDADSYPQFAAAGFAGQEVGDTWAASMTRYPNCAAINGFMAAPAKSPFIEMYLDQVLRNIKDARARGIFWLSGPGALTTLLFEKRGTLDVKLLPYGALTTNYFKQFDASYKTTSKNWRVFEHSQGIGNERGLQIALKHADHPSGKNGEGEKLRRVARQSFEVLTSRIGQDATPYECTQEWLKNDPNRLHILQRYDAPKAKTLMLKHASRPMDEAAFSDILAAHNLAQTALETSPVAGVPKILAQDASRQSYVMEYIPGDTVLSMCREQEDHTAVMKKVGAWLAAYHKGTFQEDRTFQPKFMAQHVLHLAGQLERGERNIDGKKRFIELAMQLQDHVPAALGHTTKIAAKHGDLNIHNLMIAGQKTYALDFLGISYAPVAYDIARVLLSYVQMVGDVDQIPNGQIVPPDITQAFWSGYDFIGQDDPSVQFLQKTQILMDWNRMPRNKSLDREIRFARLKKIARRAFGPAKPDRPT
;
A
#
# COMPACT_ATOMS: atom_id res chain seq x y z
N MET A 1 4.41 -6.27 28.44
CA MET A 1 3.39 -6.97 27.64
C MET A 1 2.03 -6.49 28.13
N THR A 2 1.22 -5.86 27.29
CA THR A 2 -0.15 -5.43 27.60
C THR A 2 -1.09 -6.64 27.67
N LYS A 3 -1.96 -6.70 28.67
CA LYS A 3 -2.96 -7.77 28.83
C LYS A 3 -4.21 -7.46 28.01
N LYS A 4 -4.86 -8.46 27.41
CA LYS A 4 -6.16 -8.28 26.75
C LYS A 4 -7.30 -8.24 27.78
N LEU A 5 -8.38 -7.55 27.45
CA LEU A 5 -9.62 -7.55 28.24
C LEU A 5 -10.21 -8.96 28.39
N THR A 6 -10.50 -9.36 29.62
CA THR A 6 -11.22 -10.60 29.96
C THR A 6 -12.72 -10.47 29.67
N SER A 7 -13.43 -11.61 29.60
CA SER A 7 -14.88 -11.63 29.40
C SER A 7 -15.64 -10.86 30.50
N SER A 8 -15.24 -11.03 31.76
CA SER A 8 -15.85 -10.32 32.90
C SER A 8 -15.66 -8.80 32.79
N GLN A 9 -14.47 -8.34 32.39
CA GLN A 9 -14.19 -6.91 32.17
C GLN A 9 -15.06 -6.34 31.04
N ARG A 10 -15.22 -7.07 29.92
CA ARG A 10 -16.09 -6.65 28.82
C ARG A 10 -17.56 -6.56 29.25
N THR A 11 -18.05 -7.54 30.00
CA THR A 11 -19.43 -7.51 30.55
C THR A 11 -19.62 -6.30 31.46
N LYS A 12 -18.66 -6.00 32.33
CA LYS A 12 -18.72 -4.84 33.21
C LYS A 12 -18.72 -3.51 32.46
N ILE A 13 -17.86 -3.37 31.45
CA ILE A 13 -17.85 -2.19 30.56
C ILE A 13 -19.23 -2.03 29.90
N ARG A 14 -19.79 -3.09 29.31
CA ARG A 14 -21.12 -3.06 28.68
C ARG A 14 -22.21 -2.63 29.66
N SER A 15 -22.16 -3.10 30.90
CA SER A 15 -23.13 -2.70 31.93
C SER A 15 -23.07 -1.20 32.22
N PHE A 16 -21.88 -0.59 32.30
CA PHE A 16 -21.78 0.86 32.47
C PHE A 16 -22.36 1.63 31.27
N VAL A 17 -22.07 1.17 30.04
CA VAL A 17 -22.59 1.80 28.82
C VAL A 17 -24.12 1.71 28.75
N ALA A 18 -24.70 0.54 29.03
CA ALA A 18 -26.15 0.34 29.05
C ALA A 18 -26.85 1.25 30.07
N ASN A 19 -26.21 1.48 31.22
CA ASN A 19 -26.71 2.39 32.27
C ASN A 19 -26.36 3.87 32.03
N LYS A 20 -25.67 4.20 30.93
CA LYS A 20 -25.15 5.54 30.61
C LYS A 20 -24.27 6.13 31.74
N ASP A 21 -23.60 5.27 32.50
CA ASP A 21 -22.74 5.64 33.63
C ASP A 21 -21.29 5.87 33.17
N PHE A 22 -21.09 6.91 32.36
CA PHE A 22 -19.80 7.19 31.72
C PHE A 22 -18.72 7.66 32.68
N ARG A 23 -19.11 8.24 33.83
CA ARG A 23 -18.17 8.67 34.86
C ARG A 23 -17.47 7.47 35.51
N HIS A 24 -18.24 6.50 36.03
CA HIS A 24 -17.64 5.30 36.62
C HIS A 24 -16.97 4.42 35.56
N LEU A 25 -17.44 4.46 34.31
CA LEU A 25 -16.75 3.80 33.21
C LEU A 25 -15.35 4.40 32.97
N ASP A 26 -15.22 5.73 32.96
CA ASP A 26 -13.91 6.39 32.83
C ASP A 26 -12.96 5.96 33.94
N ASP A 27 -13.40 6.04 35.20
CA ASP A 27 -12.61 5.59 36.36
C ASP A 27 -12.19 4.11 36.23
N TYR A 28 -13.10 3.27 35.72
CA TYR A 28 -12.82 1.84 35.51
C TYR A 28 -11.80 1.62 34.39
N LEU A 29 -11.90 2.32 33.26
CA LEU A 29 -10.92 2.22 32.17
C LEU A 29 -9.56 2.76 32.58
N GLN A 30 -9.51 3.87 33.33
CA GLN A 30 -8.25 4.37 33.91
C GLN A 30 -7.59 3.32 34.82
N LYS A 31 -8.38 2.61 35.64
CA LYS A 31 -7.85 1.52 36.46
C LYS A 31 -7.28 0.39 35.60
N LEU A 32 -8.00 -0.04 34.58
CA LEU A 32 -7.56 -1.11 33.68
C LEU A 32 -6.26 -0.74 32.93
N ASP A 33 -6.17 0.50 32.45
CA ASP A 33 -4.98 1.00 31.76
C ASP A 33 -3.76 1.03 32.70
N ARG A 34 -3.92 1.49 33.96
CA ARG A 34 -2.88 1.41 35.00
C ARG A 34 -2.45 -0.03 35.29
N ASP A 35 -3.39 -0.98 35.25
CA ASP A 35 -3.13 -2.41 35.41
C ASP A 35 -2.53 -3.07 34.13
N THR A 36 -2.10 -2.26 33.16
CA THR A 36 -1.50 -2.66 31.87
C THR A 36 -2.43 -3.46 30.96
N VAL A 37 -3.74 -3.28 31.11
CA VAL A 37 -4.75 -3.86 30.21
C VAL A 37 -4.94 -2.94 29.01
N ASP A 38 -4.88 -3.49 27.80
CA ASP A 38 -5.08 -2.73 26.57
C ASP A 38 -6.55 -2.29 26.42
N VAL A 39 -6.76 -0.98 26.51
CA VAL A 39 -8.06 -0.32 26.36
C VAL A 39 -8.16 0.53 25.08
N ALA A 40 -7.16 0.50 24.20
CA ALA A 40 -7.08 1.45 23.08
C ALA A 40 -8.24 1.37 22.08
N GLY A 41 -8.79 0.17 21.88
CA GLY A 41 -9.95 -0.08 21.03
C GLY A 41 -11.30 0.02 21.75
N VAL A 42 -11.33 0.34 23.05
CA VAL A 42 -12.59 0.41 23.82
C VAL A 42 -13.45 1.62 23.45
N PRO A 43 -12.91 2.84 23.22
CA PRO A 43 -13.73 4.00 22.88
C PRO A 43 -14.63 3.80 21.65
N PHE A 44 -14.10 3.18 20.58
CA PHE A 44 -14.89 2.87 19.38
C PHE A 44 -15.93 1.76 19.60
N GLN A 45 -15.67 0.82 20.53
CA GLN A 45 -16.68 -0.16 20.95
C GLN A 45 -17.82 0.48 21.74
N ILE A 46 -17.52 1.48 22.57
CA ILE A 46 -18.54 2.26 23.28
C ILE A 46 -19.41 3.01 22.27
N LEU A 47 -18.80 3.71 21.30
CA LEU A 47 -19.53 4.37 20.21
C LEU A 47 -20.48 3.40 19.50
N ASP A 48 -19.98 2.24 19.10
CA ASP A 48 -20.76 1.22 18.40
C ASP A 48 -21.95 0.71 19.21
N TRP A 49 -21.77 0.44 20.52
CA TRP A 49 -22.89 0.03 21.38
C TRP A 49 -23.93 1.13 21.52
N VAL A 50 -23.50 2.35 21.79
CA VAL A 50 -24.38 3.51 21.92
C VAL A 50 -25.18 3.74 20.62
N LEU A 51 -24.50 3.68 19.47
CA LEU A 51 -25.13 3.81 18.16
C LEU A 51 -26.09 2.66 17.83
N SER A 52 -25.81 1.45 18.33
CA SER A 52 -26.63 0.27 18.07
C SER A 52 -27.94 0.23 18.87
N ASP A 53 -27.99 0.95 19.98
CA ASP A 53 -29.21 1.14 20.77
C ASP A 53 -29.99 2.36 20.23
N ASP A 54 -30.28 3.37 21.06
CA ASP A 54 -31.02 4.59 20.69
C ASP A 54 -30.13 5.85 20.56
N GLY A 55 -28.81 5.69 20.64
CA GLY A 55 -27.87 6.81 20.64
C GLY A 55 -27.89 7.64 21.94
N LEU A 56 -27.31 8.85 21.87
CA LEU A 56 -27.26 9.83 22.96
C LEU A 56 -27.85 11.15 22.52
N SER A 57 -28.46 11.86 23.48
CA SER A 57 -28.86 13.27 23.31
C SER A 57 -27.67 14.23 23.38
N ASP A 58 -26.61 13.84 24.09
CA ASP A 58 -25.38 14.60 24.27
C ASP A 58 -24.18 13.66 24.08
N TRP A 59 -23.45 13.83 22.98
CA TRP A 59 -22.26 13.05 22.64
C TRP A 59 -21.02 13.54 23.38
N THR A 60 -21.03 14.75 23.93
CA THR A 60 -19.88 15.34 24.62
C THR A 60 -19.54 14.60 25.92
N CYS A 61 -20.50 13.88 26.50
CA CYS A 61 -20.27 13.01 27.66
C CYS A 61 -19.25 11.89 27.40
N LEU A 62 -18.98 11.54 26.14
CA LEU A 62 -17.97 10.56 25.76
C LEU A 62 -16.57 11.15 25.54
N SER A 63 -16.41 12.48 25.57
CA SER A 63 -15.16 13.17 25.23
C SER A 63 -13.94 12.68 26.04
N ALA A 64 -14.15 12.36 27.32
CA ALA A 64 -13.11 11.85 28.22
C ALA A 64 -12.45 10.55 27.72
N PHE A 65 -13.16 9.74 26.92
CA PHE A 65 -12.64 8.47 26.42
C PHE A 65 -11.60 8.62 25.31
N GLY A 66 -11.50 9.81 24.68
CA GLY A 66 -10.51 10.08 23.64
C GLY A 66 -9.07 9.87 24.11
N LYS A 67 -8.79 10.07 25.41
CA LYS A 67 -7.45 9.86 26.02
C LYS A 67 -6.98 8.41 26.00
N PHE A 68 -7.90 7.45 25.88
CA PHE A 68 -7.56 6.03 25.78
C PHE A 68 -7.25 5.60 24.35
N THR A 69 -7.51 6.43 23.35
CA THR A 69 -7.16 6.13 21.95
C THR A 69 -5.68 6.39 21.66
N SER A 70 -5.19 6.03 20.47
CA SER A 70 -3.76 6.09 20.15
C SER A 70 -3.43 6.85 18.86
N GLY A 71 -2.23 7.44 18.78
CA GLY A 71 -1.76 8.12 17.58
C GLY A 71 -2.63 9.33 17.21
N ALA A 72 -3.19 9.34 15.99
CA ALA A 72 -4.07 10.39 15.49
C ALA A 72 -5.55 10.20 15.91
N GLN A 73 -5.89 9.07 16.53
CA GLN A 73 -7.27 8.75 16.92
C GLN A 73 -7.91 9.70 17.92
N PRO A 74 -7.20 10.40 18.84
CA PRO A 74 -7.85 11.38 19.72
C PRO A 74 -8.53 12.51 18.94
N ARG A 75 -7.87 13.00 17.87
CA ARG A 75 -8.42 14.02 16.97
C ARG A 75 -9.62 13.48 16.19
N LEU A 76 -9.48 12.27 15.63
CA LEU A 76 -10.57 11.59 14.93
C LEU A 76 -11.79 11.38 15.84
N PHE A 77 -11.57 10.88 17.06
CA PHE A 77 -12.62 10.60 18.03
C PHE A 77 -13.37 11.87 18.46
N ALA A 78 -12.65 12.96 18.71
CA ALA A 78 -13.26 14.25 18.99
C ALA A 78 -14.14 14.75 17.82
N ALA A 79 -13.64 14.64 16.59
CA ALA A 79 -14.40 15.01 15.39
C ALA A 79 -15.66 14.14 15.21
N ILE A 80 -15.59 12.83 15.48
CA ILE A 80 -16.76 11.94 15.45
C ILE A 80 -17.84 12.42 16.42
N LEU A 81 -17.48 12.70 17.67
CA LEU A 81 -18.46 13.14 18.68
C LEU A 81 -19.10 14.48 18.27
N GLN A 82 -18.32 15.41 17.75
CA GLN A 82 -18.82 16.72 17.31
C GLN A 82 -19.76 16.58 16.10
N ASP A 83 -19.40 15.79 15.10
CA ASP A 83 -20.21 15.62 13.90
C ASP A 83 -21.48 14.80 14.17
N LEU A 84 -21.44 13.82 15.08
CA LEU A 84 -22.63 13.13 15.58
C LEU A 84 -23.55 14.08 16.34
N GLN A 85 -22.99 14.96 17.20
CA GLN A 85 -23.76 15.97 17.93
C GLN A 85 -24.47 16.94 16.99
N ASN A 86 -23.81 17.32 15.90
CA ASN A 86 -24.31 18.29 14.94
C ASN A 86 -25.13 17.64 13.81
N SER A 87 -25.14 16.31 13.71
CA SER A 87 -25.72 15.56 12.57
C SER A 87 -25.21 16.07 11.21
N ALA A 88 -23.94 16.45 11.15
CA ALA A 88 -23.31 17.00 9.96
C ALA A 88 -21.81 16.65 9.96
N PRO A 89 -21.27 16.03 8.90
CA PRO A 89 -19.89 15.54 8.89
C PRO A 89 -18.86 16.65 8.56
N THR A 90 -18.85 17.75 9.33
CA THR A 90 -18.00 18.91 9.03
C THR A 90 -16.53 18.65 9.38
N GLU A 91 -16.26 18.21 10.62
CA GLU A 91 -14.91 18.01 11.10
C GLU A 91 -14.26 16.78 10.47
N LEU A 92 -15.04 15.72 10.24
CA LEU A 92 -14.58 14.50 9.60
C LEU A 92 -14.23 14.73 8.13
N VAL A 93 -15.00 15.54 7.41
CA VAL A 93 -14.62 15.98 6.05
C VAL A 93 -13.37 16.84 6.09
N ALA A 94 -13.19 17.69 7.09
CA ALA A 94 -11.96 18.45 7.25
C ALA A 94 -10.74 17.55 7.46
N ILE A 95 -10.86 16.50 8.28
CA ILE A 95 -9.79 15.50 8.49
C ILE A 95 -9.55 14.67 7.22
N SER A 96 -10.58 14.26 6.49
CA SER A 96 -10.40 13.49 5.25
C SER A 96 -9.64 14.28 4.18
N ASN A 97 -9.78 15.60 4.17
CA ASN A 97 -9.12 16.52 3.23
C ASN A 97 -7.77 17.05 3.77
N ASP A 98 -7.40 16.73 5.00
CA ASP A 98 -6.15 17.15 5.61
C ASP A 98 -4.97 16.36 5.01
N THR A 99 -4.29 16.97 4.05
CA THR A 99 -3.12 16.38 3.37
C THR A 99 -1.95 16.10 4.31
N ASP A 100 -1.90 16.75 5.47
CA ASP A 100 -0.84 16.59 6.47
C ASP A 100 -1.16 15.42 7.43
N ALA A 101 -2.42 14.95 7.44
CA ALA A 101 -2.83 13.75 8.16
C ALA A 101 -2.40 12.47 7.42
N HIS A 102 -2.12 11.41 8.20
CA HIS A 102 -1.77 10.11 7.64
C HIS A 102 -2.91 9.57 6.73
N PRO A 103 -2.61 8.97 5.57
CA PRO A 103 -3.64 8.49 4.64
C PRO A 103 -4.70 7.58 5.28
N MET A 104 -4.28 6.69 6.19
CA MET A 104 -5.23 5.85 6.92
C MET A 104 -6.20 6.69 7.77
N THR A 105 -5.72 7.72 8.48
CA THR A 105 -6.59 8.60 9.29
C THR A 105 -7.56 9.39 8.43
N ARG A 106 -7.14 9.80 7.23
CA ARG A 106 -8.05 10.44 6.26
C ARG A 106 -9.17 9.50 5.83
N PHE A 107 -8.86 8.22 5.59
CA PHE A 107 -9.86 7.20 5.23
C PHE A 107 -10.76 6.81 6.42
N GLU A 108 -10.20 6.70 7.62
CA GLU A 108 -10.97 6.52 8.86
C GLU A 108 -12.00 7.66 9.01
N ALA A 109 -11.58 8.92 8.83
CA ALA A 109 -12.47 10.07 8.86
C ALA A 109 -13.52 10.03 7.74
N MET A 110 -13.15 9.61 6.52
CA MET A 110 -14.07 9.43 5.40
C MET A 110 -15.19 8.43 5.73
N GLY A 111 -14.87 7.27 6.30
CA GLY A 111 -15.87 6.27 6.66
C GLY A 111 -16.78 6.71 7.81
N TRP A 112 -16.23 7.42 8.79
CA TRP A 112 -17.03 8.03 9.85
C TRP A 112 -17.93 9.17 9.34
N ALA A 113 -17.47 9.98 8.38
CA ALA A 113 -18.27 11.02 7.75
C ALA A 113 -19.46 10.41 7.00
N VAL A 114 -19.22 9.30 6.27
CA VAL A 114 -20.27 8.51 5.61
C VAL A 114 -21.29 8.03 6.64
N TYR A 115 -20.86 7.47 7.77
CA TYR A 115 -21.80 7.04 8.81
C TYR A 115 -22.56 8.20 9.45
N CYS A 116 -21.93 9.35 9.73
CA CYS A 116 -22.63 10.51 10.28
C CYS A 116 -23.73 11.04 9.34
N GLN A 117 -23.52 10.89 8.03
CA GLN A 117 -24.49 11.32 7.01
C GLN A 117 -25.62 10.31 6.77
N HIS A 118 -25.32 9.02 6.84
CA HIS A 118 -26.21 7.93 6.39
C HIS A 118 -26.66 6.99 7.51
N GLY A 119 -26.17 7.17 8.73
CA GLY A 119 -26.44 6.30 9.87
C GLY A 119 -27.92 6.26 10.23
N ALA A 120 -28.45 5.06 10.46
CA ALA A 120 -29.85 4.87 10.80
C ALA A 120 -30.04 3.75 11.84
N HIS A 121 -31.04 3.93 12.70
CA HIS A 121 -31.48 2.90 13.64
C HIS A 121 -32.49 1.96 12.97
N ALA A 122 -32.26 0.66 13.10
CA ALA A 122 -33.09 -0.37 12.48
C ALA A 122 -34.52 -0.43 13.07
N SER A 123 -34.70 0.01 14.32
CA SER A 123 -36.01 0.06 14.99
C SER A 123 -37.04 0.95 14.26
N LYS A 124 -36.59 1.83 13.36
CA LYS A 124 -37.45 2.66 12.49
C LYS A 124 -37.86 1.97 11.18
N ALA A 125 -37.41 0.74 10.91
CA ALA A 125 -37.77 -0.02 9.72
C ALA A 125 -39.13 -0.75 9.83
N SER A 126 -39.86 -0.63 10.95
CA SER A 126 -41.13 -1.34 11.15
C SER A 126 -42.31 -0.71 10.37
N GLY A 127 -42.40 -1.03 9.08
CA GLY A 127 -43.58 -0.79 8.23
C GLY A 127 -44.28 -2.11 7.86
N ARG A 128 -45.61 -2.11 7.83
CA ARG A 128 -46.51 -3.28 7.73
C ARG A 128 -46.10 -4.30 6.64
N ALA A 129 -46.01 -5.57 7.06
CA ALA A 129 -45.84 -6.73 6.20
C ALA A 129 -47.01 -6.92 5.23
N THR A 130 -46.71 -7.39 4.01
CA THR A 130 -47.59 -8.36 3.30
C THR A 130 -46.92 -9.12 2.13
N LYS A 131 -45.66 -8.87 1.77
CA LYS A 131 -44.76 -9.82 1.06
C LYS A 131 -43.33 -9.61 1.54
N GLY A 132 -42.61 -10.68 1.88
CA GLY A 132 -41.23 -10.58 2.38
C GLY A 132 -40.19 -10.47 1.27
N ALA A 133 -39.03 -9.91 1.59
CA ALA A 133 -37.87 -9.82 0.73
C ALA A 133 -37.30 -11.21 0.41
N ASP A 134 -36.90 -11.39 -0.86
CA ASP A 134 -36.14 -12.56 -1.27
C ASP A 134 -34.71 -12.43 -0.74
N VAL A 135 -34.25 -13.42 0.03
CA VAL A 135 -32.86 -13.51 0.47
C VAL A 135 -32.07 -14.21 -0.62
N PHE A 136 -30.92 -13.68 -0.97
CA PHE A 136 -30.03 -14.36 -1.89
C PHE A 136 -28.57 -14.25 -1.47
N GLN A 137 -27.80 -15.25 -1.87
CA GLN A 137 -26.39 -15.40 -1.54
C GLN A 137 -25.64 -15.91 -2.77
N PHE A 138 -24.32 -15.73 -2.75
CA PHE A 138 -23.44 -16.19 -3.82
C PHE A 138 -22.34 -17.07 -3.25
N TRP A 139 -22.03 -18.15 -3.97
CA TRP A 139 -20.85 -18.99 -3.73
C TRP A 139 -20.37 -19.51 -5.07
N ASP A 140 -19.08 -19.35 -5.43
CA ASP A 140 -18.56 -19.59 -6.78
C ASP A 140 -18.86 -21.01 -7.32
N GLN A 141 -18.96 -21.99 -6.43
CA GLN A 141 -19.19 -23.41 -6.75
C GLN A 141 -20.60 -23.85 -6.34
N ASP A 142 -21.17 -24.82 -7.06
CA ASP A 142 -22.49 -25.36 -6.69
C ASP A 142 -22.50 -26.07 -5.32
N ALA A 143 -21.34 -26.55 -4.86
CA ALA A 143 -21.16 -27.22 -3.58
C ALA A 143 -20.24 -26.41 -2.64
N PRO A 144 -20.82 -25.60 -1.72
CA PRO A 144 -20.05 -24.90 -0.69
C PRO A 144 -19.41 -25.87 0.33
N PRO A 145 -18.30 -25.47 0.99
CA PRO A 145 -17.76 -26.19 2.14
C PRO A 145 -18.81 -26.40 3.24
N ALA A 146 -18.69 -27.48 4.02
CA ALA A 146 -19.74 -27.90 4.96
C ALA A 146 -20.14 -26.83 5.99
N ASP A 147 -19.18 -26.04 6.47
CA ASP A 147 -19.42 -24.92 7.40
C ASP A 147 -20.20 -23.78 6.74
N VAL A 148 -19.89 -23.45 5.47
CA VAL A 148 -20.63 -22.47 4.66
C VAL A 148 -22.02 -22.99 4.28
N ALA A 149 -22.13 -24.26 3.88
CA ALA A 149 -23.39 -24.89 3.54
C ALA A 149 -24.37 -24.92 4.72
N GLY A 150 -23.87 -25.18 5.94
CA GLY A 150 -24.65 -25.08 7.17
C GLY A 150 -25.22 -23.69 7.40
N ALA A 151 -24.40 -22.64 7.22
CA ALA A 151 -24.82 -21.25 7.36
C ALA A 151 -25.86 -20.82 6.31
N ILE A 152 -25.69 -21.25 5.06
CA ILE A 152 -26.69 -21.04 3.98
C ILE A 152 -28.03 -21.69 4.34
N GLN A 153 -28.01 -22.89 4.94
CA GLN A 153 -29.23 -23.59 5.34
C GLN A 153 -30.00 -22.84 6.44
N GLU A 154 -29.31 -22.19 7.37
CA GLU A 154 -29.94 -21.32 8.39
C GLU A 154 -30.64 -20.10 7.74
N TRP A 155 -29.98 -19.43 6.79
CA TRP A 155 -30.59 -18.34 6.03
C TRP A 155 -31.82 -18.79 5.23
N ARG A 156 -31.77 -19.99 4.65
CA ARG A 156 -32.93 -20.59 3.99
C ARG A 156 -34.07 -20.86 4.97
N GLY A 157 -33.78 -21.23 6.20
CA GLY A 157 -34.78 -21.45 7.26
C GLY A 157 -35.46 -20.17 7.75
N CYS A 158 -34.78 -19.01 7.67
CA CYS A 158 -35.30 -17.72 8.15
C CYS A 158 -35.90 -16.82 7.06
N SER A 159 -35.88 -17.24 5.79
CA SER A 159 -36.36 -16.47 4.64
C SER A 159 -37.57 -17.13 4.01
N LYS A 160 -38.45 -16.33 3.39
CA LYS A 160 -39.59 -16.86 2.64
C LYS A 160 -39.15 -17.48 1.31
N THR A 161 -38.22 -16.81 0.64
CA THR A 161 -37.58 -17.26 -0.59
C THR A 161 -36.07 -17.12 -0.39
N HIS A 162 -35.33 -18.16 -0.78
CA HIS A 162 -33.87 -18.17 -0.74
C HIS A 162 -33.31 -18.58 -2.09
N HIS A 163 -32.35 -17.82 -2.59
CA HIS A 163 -31.62 -18.14 -3.81
C HIS A 163 -30.12 -18.23 -3.54
N LEU A 164 -29.50 -19.34 -3.91
CA LEU A 164 -28.05 -19.47 -3.96
C LEU A 164 -27.60 -19.45 -5.42
N TYR A 165 -26.71 -18.53 -5.75
CA TYR A 165 -26.13 -18.43 -7.08
C TYR A 165 -24.68 -18.94 -7.07
N SER A 166 -24.32 -19.67 -8.12
CA SER A 166 -22.96 -20.07 -8.46
C SER A 166 -22.42 -19.28 -9.63
N ASP A 167 -21.14 -19.46 -10.00
CA ASP A 167 -20.59 -18.81 -11.18
C ASP A 167 -21.45 -19.08 -12.44
N VAL A 168 -21.96 -20.31 -12.57
CA VAL A 168 -22.79 -20.73 -13.71
C VAL A 168 -24.16 -20.06 -13.70
N SER A 169 -24.89 -20.14 -12.57
CA SER A 169 -26.24 -19.57 -12.50
C SER A 169 -26.22 -18.04 -12.45
N ALA A 170 -25.19 -17.43 -11.85
CA ALA A 170 -24.96 -15.98 -11.90
C ALA A 170 -24.70 -15.49 -13.33
N ALA A 171 -23.84 -16.17 -14.09
CA ALA A 171 -23.58 -15.78 -15.48
C ALA A 171 -24.81 -15.96 -16.37
N ALA A 172 -25.61 -17.02 -16.15
CA ALA A 172 -26.88 -17.22 -16.85
C ALA A 172 -27.88 -16.10 -16.53
N TYR A 173 -28.02 -15.74 -15.25
CA TYR A 173 -28.87 -14.64 -14.79
C TYR A 173 -28.43 -13.30 -15.42
N ILE A 174 -27.15 -12.97 -15.38
CA ILE A 174 -26.64 -11.73 -15.99
C ILE A 174 -26.90 -11.74 -17.51
N ARG A 175 -26.74 -12.88 -18.18
CA ARG A 175 -27.00 -12.99 -19.63
C ARG A 175 -28.46 -12.72 -19.96
N GLU A 176 -29.37 -13.26 -19.16
CA GLU A 176 -30.82 -13.11 -19.36
C GLU A 176 -31.27 -11.64 -19.24
N TYR A 177 -30.81 -10.94 -18.20
CA TYR A 177 -31.32 -9.59 -17.89
C TYR A 177 -30.44 -8.44 -18.40
N PHE A 178 -29.13 -8.65 -18.54
CA PHE A 178 -28.15 -7.63 -18.90
C PHE A 178 -27.36 -7.95 -20.19
N GLY A 179 -27.64 -9.10 -20.82
CA GLY A 179 -27.10 -9.48 -22.12
C GLY A 179 -25.76 -10.22 -22.06
N ALA A 180 -25.37 -10.77 -23.21
CA ALA A 180 -24.20 -11.65 -23.34
C ALA A 180 -22.87 -10.96 -23.01
N SER A 181 -22.74 -9.66 -23.30
CA SER A 181 -21.51 -8.90 -23.00
C SER A 181 -21.26 -8.80 -21.51
N ALA A 182 -22.27 -8.42 -20.73
CA ALA A 182 -22.17 -8.31 -19.27
C ALA A 182 -21.84 -9.68 -18.63
N ALA A 183 -22.47 -10.75 -19.12
CA ALA A 183 -22.19 -12.10 -18.64
C ALA A 183 -20.74 -12.54 -18.96
N SER A 184 -20.22 -12.16 -20.12
CA SER A 184 -18.83 -12.44 -20.50
C SER A 184 -17.84 -11.64 -19.65
N GLU A 185 -18.11 -10.36 -19.38
CA GLU A 185 -17.28 -9.53 -18.50
C GLU A 185 -17.26 -10.09 -17.07
N PHE A 186 -18.41 -10.52 -16.55
CA PHE A 186 -18.51 -11.17 -15.24
C PHE A 186 -17.71 -12.48 -15.15
N ALA A 187 -17.84 -13.35 -16.16
CA ALA A 187 -17.14 -14.64 -16.19
C ALA A 187 -15.61 -14.49 -16.28
N ALA A 188 -15.12 -13.35 -16.77
CA ALA A 188 -13.69 -13.05 -16.89
C ALA A 188 -13.05 -12.53 -15.59
N LEU A 189 -13.81 -12.32 -14.51
CA LEU A 189 -13.27 -11.80 -13.25
C LEU A 189 -12.44 -12.86 -12.51
N ASP A 190 -11.22 -12.51 -12.10
CA ASP A 190 -10.19 -13.46 -11.66
C ASP A 190 -10.36 -14.05 -10.24
N HIS A 191 -11.29 -13.54 -9.41
CA HIS A 191 -11.41 -13.97 -8.02
C HIS A 191 -12.88 -14.15 -7.55
N PRO A 192 -13.22 -15.22 -6.78
CA PRO A 192 -14.57 -15.46 -6.26
C PRO A 192 -15.18 -14.29 -5.49
N ALA A 193 -14.40 -13.63 -4.63
CA ALA A 193 -14.88 -12.46 -3.88
C ALA A 193 -15.26 -11.29 -4.80
N LEU A 194 -14.49 -11.05 -5.87
CA LEU A 194 -14.81 -10.00 -6.86
C LEU A 194 -16.08 -10.36 -7.63
N ARG A 195 -16.25 -11.63 -8.01
CA ARG A 195 -17.50 -12.13 -8.61
C ARG A 195 -18.68 -11.97 -7.67
N SER A 196 -18.54 -12.30 -6.40
CA SER A 196 -19.58 -12.11 -5.38
C SER A 196 -19.98 -10.64 -5.23
N ASP A 197 -19.00 -9.73 -5.19
CA ASP A 197 -19.23 -8.28 -5.10
C ASP A 197 -19.93 -7.73 -6.34
N VAL A 198 -19.61 -8.21 -7.53
CA VAL A 198 -20.26 -7.76 -8.77
C VAL A 198 -21.66 -8.34 -8.94
N PHE A 199 -21.80 -9.66 -8.72
CA PHE A 199 -23.08 -10.35 -8.91
C PHE A 199 -24.15 -9.82 -7.95
N ARG A 200 -23.82 -9.55 -6.68
CA ARG A 200 -24.80 -9.00 -5.73
C ARG A 200 -25.40 -7.69 -6.21
N LEU A 201 -24.61 -6.86 -6.90
CA LEU A 201 -25.08 -5.58 -7.44
C LEU A 201 -25.96 -5.77 -8.67
N TYR A 202 -25.63 -6.70 -9.58
CA TYR A 202 -26.53 -7.07 -10.67
C TYR A 202 -27.89 -7.57 -10.16
N ARG A 203 -27.87 -8.47 -9.17
CA ARG A 203 -29.10 -9.06 -8.63
C ARG A 203 -29.94 -8.07 -7.82
N LEU A 204 -29.31 -7.18 -7.06
CA LEU A 204 -30.01 -6.08 -6.36
C LEU A 204 -30.55 -5.03 -7.35
N ALA A 205 -29.81 -4.69 -8.41
CA ALA A 205 -30.28 -3.72 -9.41
C ALA A 205 -31.53 -4.23 -10.13
N GLN A 206 -31.55 -5.51 -10.50
CA GLN A 206 -32.63 -6.08 -11.29
C GLN A 206 -33.89 -6.40 -10.48
N ASP A 207 -33.79 -7.21 -9.40
CA ASP A 207 -34.98 -7.58 -8.61
C ASP A 207 -34.95 -7.13 -7.14
N GLY A 208 -33.91 -6.42 -6.69
CA GLY A 208 -33.80 -6.01 -5.28
C GLY A 208 -33.66 -7.18 -4.32
N GLY A 209 -34.13 -7.01 -3.08
CA GLY A 209 -34.13 -8.04 -2.04
C GLY A 209 -33.02 -7.84 -1.01
N LEU A 210 -32.64 -8.92 -0.31
CA LEU A 210 -31.60 -8.92 0.72
C LEU A 210 -30.44 -9.83 0.32
N TYR A 211 -29.26 -9.24 0.15
CA TYR A 211 -28.01 -9.96 0.02
C TYR A 211 -27.31 -10.10 1.37
N CYS A 212 -26.81 -11.32 1.65
CA CYS A 212 -25.92 -11.61 2.76
C CYS A 212 -24.76 -12.50 2.28
N ASP A 213 -23.53 -12.24 2.71
CA ASP A 213 -22.40 -13.14 2.42
C ASP A 213 -22.70 -14.57 2.92
N ALA A 214 -22.29 -15.57 2.13
CA ALA A 214 -22.55 -16.98 2.40
C ALA A 214 -21.88 -17.49 3.69
N ASP A 215 -20.81 -16.84 4.15
CA ASP A 215 -20.07 -17.17 5.37
C ASP A 215 -20.62 -16.45 6.62
N SER A 216 -21.95 -16.34 6.70
CA SER A 216 -22.65 -15.65 7.79
C SER A 216 -23.88 -16.40 8.29
N TYR A 217 -24.20 -16.21 9.57
CA TYR A 217 -25.43 -16.71 10.19
C TYR A 217 -26.48 -15.60 10.34
N PRO A 218 -27.76 -15.88 10.08
CA PRO A 218 -28.84 -14.97 10.45
C PRO A 218 -28.91 -14.85 11.97
N GLN A 219 -29.28 -13.66 12.44
CA GLN A 219 -29.58 -13.44 13.86
C GLN A 219 -31.09 -13.29 14.07
N PHE A 220 -31.53 -13.14 15.32
CA PHE A 220 -32.94 -13.28 15.70
C PHE A 220 -33.91 -12.34 14.97
N ALA A 221 -33.48 -11.14 14.57
CA ALA A 221 -34.31 -10.17 13.86
C ALA A 221 -34.15 -10.23 12.32
N ALA A 222 -33.28 -11.11 11.80
CA ALA A 222 -33.06 -11.27 10.36
C ALA A 222 -34.35 -11.66 9.62
N ALA A 223 -35.15 -12.56 10.19
CA ALA A 223 -36.43 -12.97 9.62
C ALA A 223 -37.44 -11.82 9.51
N GLY A 224 -37.42 -10.87 10.47
CA GLY A 224 -38.29 -9.69 10.43
C GLY A 224 -37.89 -8.72 9.33
N PHE A 225 -36.58 -8.56 9.10
CA PHE A 225 -36.04 -7.72 8.03
C PHE A 225 -36.23 -8.35 6.65
N ALA A 226 -36.00 -9.66 6.53
CA ALA A 226 -36.28 -10.45 5.33
C ALA A 226 -37.79 -10.64 5.07
N GLY A 227 -38.65 -10.39 6.07
CA GLY A 227 -40.10 -10.57 5.98
C GLY A 227 -40.86 -9.37 5.43
N GLN A 228 -40.17 -8.27 5.09
CA GLN A 228 -40.78 -7.02 4.63
C GLN A 228 -40.32 -6.66 3.22
N GLU A 229 -41.13 -5.86 2.52
CA GLU A 229 -40.72 -5.27 1.26
C GLU A 229 -39.66 -4.20 1.53
N VAL A 230 -38.55 -4.26 0.79
CA VAL A 230 -37.41 -3.36 1.03
C VAL A 230 -37.71 -2.01 0.38
N GLY A 231 -38.27 -1.08 1.16
CA GLY A 231 -38.61 0.26 0.68
C GLY A 231 -37.40 1.21 0.54
N ASP A 232 -36.35 0.98 1.33
CA ASP A 232 -35.14 1.81 1.33
C ASP A 232 -33.91 0.98 1.00
N THR A 233 -32.82 1.64 0.59
CA THR A 233 -31.54 0.95 0.44
C THR A 233 -30.79 0.92 1.78
N TRP A 234 -30.43 -0.28 2.24
CA TRP A 234 -29.71 -0.53 3.48
C TRP A 234 -28.36 -1.17 3.22
N ALA A 235 -27.37 -0.75 3.99
CA ALA A 235 -26.10 -1.45 4.19
C ALA A 235 -25.68 -1.29 5.66
N ALA A 236 -24.43 -1.60 5.98
CA ALA A 236 -23.90 -1.44 7.33
C ALA A 236 -22.54 -0.75 7.32
N SER A 237 -22.10 -0.30 8.49
CA SER A 237 -20.80 0.35 8.67
C SER A 237 -20.04 -0.24 9.85
N MET A 238 -18.71 -0.34 9.73
CA MET A 238 -17.80 -0.87 10.77
C MET A 238 -17.55 0.12 11.93
N THR A 239 -18.60 0.69 12.51
CA THR A 239 -18.56 1.68 13.62
C THR A 239 -17.83 1.21 14.88
N ARG A 240 -17.61 -0.09 15.03
CA ARG A 240 -16.83 -0.68 16.12
C ARG A 240 -15.33 -0.37 16.07
N TYR A 241 -14.83 0.07 14.93
CA TYR A 241 -13.40 0.24 14.69
C TYR A 241 -13.07 1.68 14.24
N PRO A 242 -11.82 2.14 14.46
CA PRO A 242 -11.37 3.42 13.91
C PRO A 242 -11.43 3.43 12.38
N ASN A 243 -11.07 2.32 11.72
CA ASN A 243 -11.22 2.08 10.28
C ASN A 243 -12.66 1.73 9.90
N CYS A 244 -13.58 2.59 10.33
CA CYS A 244 -14.96 2.57 9.91
C CYS A 244 -15.03 2.60 8.38
N ALA A 245 -15.77 1.67 7.80
CA ALA A 245 -16.05 1.61 6.38
C ALA A 245 -17.45 1.02 6.20
N ALA A 246 -18.16 1.50 5.20
CA ALA A 246 -19.41 0.91 4.78
C ALA A 246 -19.11 -0.46 4.16
N ILE A 247 -19.84 -1.50 4.58
CA ILE A 247 -19.62 -2.88 4.15
C ILE A 247 -20.73 -3.35 3.23
N ASN A 248 -20.33 -4.09 2.20
CA ASN A 248 -21.21 -4.63 1.16
C ASN A 248 -21.63 -6.10 1.42
N GLY A 249 -21.19 -6.71 2.53
CA GLY A 249 -21.51 -8.08 2.93
C GLY A 249 -22.95 -8.31 3.41
N PHE A 250 -23.67 -7.23 3.70
CA PHE A 250 -25.10 -7.21 4.03
C PHE A 250 -25.71 -5.98 3.35
N MET A 251 -26.58 -6.21 2.37
CA MET A 251 -27.19 -5.12 1.60
C MET A 251 -28.63 -5.47 1.26
N ALA A 252 -29.53 -4.51 1.42
CA ALA A 252 -30.90 -4.66 0.97
C ALA A 252 -31.30 -3.45 0.14
N ALA A 253 -32.04 -3.66 -0.94
CA ALA A 253 -32.54 -2.57 -1.77
C ALA A 253 -33.85 -2.97 -2.46
N PRO A 254 -34.71 -2.00 -2.80
CA PRO A 254 -35.74 -2.22 -3.80
C PRO A 254 -35.12 -2.51 -5.16
N ALA A 255 -35.86 -3.21 -6.02
CA ALA A 255 -35.52 -3.35 -7.43
C ALA A 255 -35.32 -1.97 -8.07
N LYS A 256 -34.33 -1.84 -8.95
CA LYS A 256 -33.99 -0.58 -9.64
C LYS A 256 -33.66 0.58 -8.70
N SER A 257 -33.05 0.27 -7.55
CA SER A 257 -32.53 1.30 -6.66
C SER A 257 -31.48 2.15 -7.41
N PRO A 258 -31.67 3.48 -7.53
CA PRO A 258 -30.72 4.35 -8.23
C PRO A 258 -29.31 4.29 -7.63
N PHE A 259 -29.24 4.08 -6.32
CA PHE A 259 -27.97 3.91 -5.64
C PHE A 259 -27.26 2.62 -6.07
N ILE A 260 -27.98 1.50 -6.14
CA ILE A 260 -27.39 0.21 -6.52
C ILE A 260 -26.94 0.25 -7.98
N GLU A 261 -27.73 0.82 -8.89
CA GLU A 261 -27.34 0.97 -10.30
C GLU A 261 -26.07 1.84 -10.43
N MET A 262 -26.02 2.97 -9.72
CA MET A 262 -24.82 3.82 -9.71
C MET A 262 -23.61 3.11 -9.10
N TYR A 263 -23.82 2.30 -8.05
CA TYR A 263 -22.75 1.54 -7.42
C TYR A 263 -22.24 0.44 -8.34
N LEU A 264 -23.13 -0.30 -9.01
CA LEU A 264 -22.77 -1.27 -10.04
C LEU A 264 -21.92 -0.61 -11.14
N ASP A 265 -22.40 0.51 -11.69
CA ASP A 265 -21.67 1.29 -12.69
C ASP A 265 -20.29 1.71 -12.22
N GLN A 266 -20.17 2.18 -10.97
CA GLN A 266 -18.89 2.58 -10.40
C GLN A 266 -17.95 1.38 -10.25
N VAL A 267 -18.43 0.23 -9.82
CA VAL A 267 -17.64 -0.99 -9.69
C VAL A 267 -17.17 -1.48 -11.06
N LEU A 268 -18.05 -1.49 -12.07
CA LEU A 268 -17.67 -1.88 -13.44
C LEU A 268 -16.62 -0.92 -14.02
N ARG A 269 -16.72 0.38 -13.75
CA ARG A 269 -15.67 1.36 -14.11
C ARG A 269 -14.36 1.09 -13.38
N ASN A 270 -14.42 0.80 -12.08
CA ASN A 270 -13.21 0.49 -11.29
C ASN A 270 -12.48 -0.74 -11.83
N ILE A 271 -13.22 -1.77 -12.23
CA ILE A 271 -12.68 -3.01 -12.80
C ILE A 271 -12.03 -2.73 -14.17
N LYS A 272 -12.64 -1.91 -15.01
CA LYS A 272 -12.08 -1.52 -16.32
C LYS A 272 -10.82 -0.65 -16.18
N ASP A 273 -10.74 0.18 -15.14
CA ASP A 273 -9.58 1.00 -14.81
C ASP A 273 -8.78 0.41 -13.63
N ALA A 274 -8.50 -0.91 -13.68
CA ALA A 274 -7.82 -1.67 -12.64
C ALA A 274 -6.31 -1.36 -12.55
N ARG A 275 -5.96 -0.08 -12.35
CA ARG A 275 -4.60 0.40 -12.05
C ARG A 275 -4.12 -0.14 -10.69
N ALA A 276 -3.78 -1.43 -10.63
CA ALA A 276 -3.27 -2.15 -9.47
C ALA A 276 -4.03 -1.82 -8.15
N ARG A 277 -5.36 -1.97 -8.17
CA ARG A 277 -6.22 -1.84 -7.00
C ARG A 277 -6.62 -3.24 -6.51
N GLY A 278 -6.61 -3.46 -5.21
CA GLY A 278 -7.20 -4.66 -4.60
C GLY A 278 -8.73 -4.67 -4.70
N ILE A 279 -9.33 -5.85 -4.58
CA ILE A 279 -10.76 -6.15 -4.48
C ILE A 279 -11.47 -5.21 -3.49
N PHE A 280 -10.84 -4.88 -2.36
CA PHE A 280 -11.36 -3.91 -1.39
C PHE A 280 -11.75 -2.56 -2.03
N TRP A 281 -10.94 -2.09 -3.00
CA TRP A 281 -11.10 -0.80 -3.68
C TRP A 281 -11.79 -0.91 -5.04
N LEU A 282 -11.79 -2.08 -5.67
CA LEU A 282 -12.47 -2.31 -6.93
C LEU A 282 -13.99 -2.41 -6.71
N SER A 283 -14.39 -3.26 -5.78
CA SER A 283 -15.77 -3.70 -5.60
C SER A 283 -16.22 -3.76 -4.14
N GLY A 284 -15.27 -3.89 -3.21
CA GLY A 284 -15.53 -4.13 -1.79
C GLY A 284 -15.87 -2.88 -0.96
N PRO A 285 -15.67 -2.96 0.38
CA PRO A 285 -16.03 -1.88 1.32
C PRO A 285 -15.37 -0.53 1.01
N GLY A 286 -14.15 -0.52 0.45
CA GLY A 286 -13.47 0.71 0.04
C GLY A 286 -14.22 1.43 -1.09
N ALA A 287 -14.63 0.70 -2.13
CA ALA A 287 -15.40 1.25 -3.24
C ALA A 287 -16.75 1.82 -2.77
N LEU A 288 -17.46 1.09 -1.90
CA LEU A 288 -18.72 1.53 -1.32
C LEU A 288 -18.55 2.82 -0.49
N THR A 289 -17.55 2.83 0.40
CA THR A 289 -17.29 3.97 1.28
C THR A 289 -16.93 5.22 0.47
N THR A 290 -16.08 5.08 -0.55
CA THR A 290 -15.69 6.20 -1.42
C THR A 290 -16.89 6.75 -2.19
N LEU A 291 -17.72 5.88 -2.78
CA LEU A 291 -18.91 6.33 -3.52
C LEU A 291 -19.90 7.08 -2.61
N LEU A 292 -20.20 6.53 -1.44
CA LEU A 292 -21.07 7.19 -0.46
C LEU A 292 -20.50 8.53 0.01
N PHE A 293 -19.19 8.61 0.20
CA PHE A 293 -18.55 9.86 0.60
C PHE A 293 -18.62 10.92 -0.51
N GLU A 294 -18.30 10.55 -1.75
CA GLU A 294 -18.37 11.46 -2.92
C GLU A 294 -19.78 11.97 -3.18
N LYS A 295 -20.77 11.10 -2.97
CA LYS A 295 -22.19 11.37 -3.21
C LYS A 295 -22.96 11.69 -1.94
N ARG A 296 -22.25 12.05 -0.86
CA ARG A 296 -22.84 12.44 0.43
C ARG A 296 -23.92 13.51 0.23
N GLY A 297 -25.06 13.32 0.88
CA GLY A 297 -26.21 14.21 0.78
C GLY A 297 -27.01 14.11 -0.54
N THR A 298 -26.63 13.25 -1.48
CA THR A 298 -27.35 13.05 -2.75
C THR A 298 -28.02 11.68 -2.88
N LEU A 299 -27.71 10.75 -1.97
CA LEU A 299 -28.20 9.38 -2.00
C LEU A 299 -28.96 9.05 -0.73
N ASP A 300 -30.10 8.38 -0.87
CA ASP A 300 -30.87 7.85 0.25
C ASP A 300 -30.44 6.39 0.53
N VAL A 301 -29.38 6.26 1.32
CA VAL A 301 -28.85 4.98 1.81
C VAL A 301 -28.80 5.04 3.33
N LYS A 302 -29.26 3.98 3.98
CA LYS A 302 -29.29 3.83 5.44
C LYS A 302 -28.21 2.85 5.88
N LEU A 303 -27.36 3.27 6.81
CA LEU A 303 -26.26 2.46 7.34
C LEU A 303 -26.54 2.03 8.77
N LEU A 304 -26.61 0.72 8.97
CA LEU A 304 -26.64 0.12 10.30
C LEU A 304 -25.26 0.19 10.96
N PRO A 305 -25.17 0.53 12.26
CA PRO A 305 -23.93 0.33 13.01
C PRO A 305 -23.61 -1.16 13.12
N TYR A 306 -22.31 -1.48 13.25
CA TYR A 306 -21.80 -2.84 13.25
C TYR A 306 -22.38 -3.69 14.40
N GLY A 307 -22.53 -3.10 15.58
CA GLY A 307 -23.12 -3.77 16.74
C GLY A 307 -24.57 -4.19 16.48
N ALA A 308 -25.39 -3.31 15.92
CA ALA A 308 -26.77 -3.61 15.56
C ALA A 308 -26.85 -4.69 14.48
N LEU A 309 -26.01 -4.59 13.44
CA LEU A 309 -25.91 -5.63 12.41
C LEU A 309 -25.60 -6.99 13.04
N THR A 310 -24.52 -7.09 13.82
CA THR A 310 -24.01 -8.36 14.35
C THR A 310 -24.82 -8.97 15.47
N THR A 311 -25.60 -8.15 16.16
CA THR A 311 -26.50 -8.62 17.23
C THR A 311 -27.85 -9.05 16.67
N ASN A 312 -28.38 -8.32 15.67
CA ASN A 312 -29.79 -8.44 15.29
C ASN A 312 -30.00 -9.10 13.93
N TYR A 313 -29.07 -8.97 12.97
CA TYR A 313 -29.34 -9.37 11.57
C TYR A 313 -28.34 -10.37 10.98
N PHE A 314 -27.04 -10.12 11.11
CA PHE A 314 -26.01 -10.80 10.32
C PHE A 314 -24.73 -11.00 11.13
N LYS A 315 -24.25 -12.24 11.25
CA LYS A 315 -22.98 -12.51 11.94
C LYS A 315 -22.08 -13.39 11.10
N GLN A 316 -21.01 -12.79 10.59
CA GLN A 316 -19.96 -13.53 9.88
C GLN A 316 -19.20 -14.45 10.82
N PHE A 317 -18.78 -15.63 10.34
CA PHE A 317 -17.94 -16.57 11.08
C PHE A 317 -16.61 -16.82 10.36
N ASP A 318 -15.63 -17.39 11.08
CA ASP A 318 -14.33 -17.72 10.50
C ASP A 318 -14.38 -19.05 9.74
N ALA A 319 -14.93 -19.01 8.53
CA ALA A 319 -15.04 -20.17 7.66
C ALA A 319 -13.66 -20.74 7.28
N SER A 320 -13.62 -22.05 7.06
CA SER A 320 -12.42 -22.84 6.76
C SER A 320 -11.59 -22.31 5.59
N TYR A 321 -12.23 -21.70 4.58
CA TYR A 321 -11.54 -21.16 3.41
C TYR A 321 -10.76 -19.86 3.70
N LYS A 322 -10.98 -19.19 4.83
CA LYS A 322 -10.40 -17.86 5.12
C LYS A 322 -8.87 -17.83 5.23
N THR A 323 -8.24 -18.99 5.37
CA THR A 323 -6.78 -19.17 5.42
C THR A 323 -6.18 -19.58 4.07
N THR A 324 -7.00 -19.71 3.03
CA THR A 324 -6.59 -20.16 1.69
C THR A 324 -6.61 -19.00 0.69
N SER A 325 -6.05 -19.20 -0.51
CA SER A 325 -6.10 -18.23 -1.61
C SER A 325 -7.52 -17.92 -2.13
N LYS A 326 -8.56 -18.64 -1.67
CA LYS A 326 -9.96 -18.26 -1.92
C LYS A 326 -10.40 -17.04 -1.10
N ASN A 327 -9.66 -16.70 -0.04
CA ASN A 327 -9.86 -15.46 0.68
C ASN A 327 -9.13 -14.31 -0.03
N TRP A 328 -9.86 -13.23 -0.32
CA TRP A 328 -9.32 -12.10 -1.07
C TRP A 328 -8.08 -11.47 -0.43
N ARG A 329 -7.96 -11.47 0.91
CA ARG A 329 -6.78 -10.92 1.60
C ARG A 329 -5.55 -11.79 1.40
N VAL A 330 -5.73 -13.11 1.45
CA VAL A 330 -4.64 -14.08 1.22
C VAL A 330 -4.22 -14.04 -0.25
N PHE A 331 -5.19 -13.99 -1.16
CA PHE A 331 -4.96 -13.81 -2.59
C PHE A 331 -4.17 -12.53 -2.88
N GLU A 332 -4.66 -11.36 -2.48
CA GLU A 332 -3.97 -10.09 -2.73
C GLU A 332 -2.56 -10.06 -2.14
N HIS A 333 -2.39 -10.61 -0.93
CA HIS A 333 -1.07 -10.72 -0.31
C HIS A 333 -0.13 -11.60 -1.16
N SER A 334 -0.61 -12.73 -1.68
CA SER A 334 0.16 -13.60 -2.57
C SER A 334 0.51 -12.94 -3.91
N GLN A 335 -0.31 -11.99 -4.37
CA GLN A 335 -0.08 -11.23 -5.60
C GLN A 335 0.75 -9.95 -5.37
N GLY A 336 1.22 -9.69 -4.14
CA GLY A 336 1.92 -8.45 -3.79
C GLY A 336 1.06 -7.19 -3.92
N ILE A 337 -0.27 -7.33 -3.97
CA ILE A 337 -1.22 -6.23 -4.09
C ILE A 337 -1.41 -5.60 -2.71
N GLY A 338 -0.81 -4.42 -2.51
CA GLY A 338 -0.95 -3.64 -1.28
C GLY A 338 -2.16 -2.70 -1.32
N ASN A 339 -2.80 -2.50 -0.17
CA ASN A 339 -3.93 -1.57 -0.02
C ASN A 339 -3.56 -0.07 -0.15
N GLU A 340 -2.27 0.26 -0.12
CA GLU A 340 -1.79 1.65 -0.10
C GLU A 340 -2.10 2.42 -1.39
N ARG A 341 -1.98 1.78 -2.56
CA ARG A 341 -2.27 2.44 -3.85
C ARG A 341 -3.76 2.73 -4.02
N GLY A 342 -4.62 1.79 -3.63
CA GLY A 342 -6.07 1.99 -3.64
C GLY A 342 -6.49 3.11 -2.69
N LEU A 343 -5.89 3.15 -1.49
CA LEU A 343 -6.08 4.23 -0.52
C LEU A 343 -5.70 5.61 -1.10
N GLN A 344 -4.54 5.71 -1.75
CA GLN A 344 -4.10 6.95 -2.39
C GLN A 344 -5.04 7.42 -3.50
N ILE A 345 -5.63 6.51 -4.28
CA ILE A 345 -6.57 6.86 -5.35
C ILE A 345 -7.91 7.31 -4.77
N ALA A 346 -8.45 6.57 -3.79
CA ALA A 346 -9.70 6.93 -3.12
C ALA A 346 -9.62 8.34 -2.49
N LEU A 347 -8.49 8.67 -1.86
CA LEU A 347 -8.27 9.99 -1.26
C LEU A 347 -8.09 11.10 -2.31
N LYS A 348 -7.65 10.79 -3.54
CA LYS A 348 -7.60 11.78 -4.65
C LYS A 348 -8.99 12.14 -5.18
N HIS A 349 -9.94 11.21 -5.16
CA HIS A 349 -11.31 11.47 -5.63
C HIS A 349 -12.20 12.15 -4.58
N ALA A 350 -11.87 12.00 -3.29
CA ALA A 350 -12.49 12.75 -2.19
C ALA A 350 -12.14 14.26 -2.18
N ASP A 351 -11.06 14.65 -2.87
CA ASP A 351 -10.56 16.03 -2.95
C ASP A 351 -11.28 16.84 -4.05
N HIS A 352 -12.50 17.32 -3.79
CA HIS A 352 -12.99 18.61 -4.34
C HIS A 352 -14.20 19.19 -3.57
N PRO A 353 -14.30 20.53 -3.37
CA PRO A 353 -13.37 21.60 -3.71
C PRO A 353 -12.87 22.37 -2.47
N SER A 354 -11.54 22.56 -2.35
CA SER A 354 -10.90 23.84 -1.94
C SER A 354 -9.42 23.63 -1.52
N GLY A 355 -8.51 24.36 -2.16
CA GLY A 355 -7.35 24.93 -1.46
C GLY A 355 -5.93 24.39 -1.74
N LYS A 356 -5.69 23.09 -1.98
CA LYS A 356 -4.29 22.56 -2.07
C LYS A 356 -3.92 21.79 -3.36
N ASN A 357 -4.77 21.75 -4.39
CA ASN A 357 -4.47 21.08 -5.68
C ASN A 357 -3.52 21.86 -6.63
N GLY A 358 -3.09 23.07 -6.28
CA GLY A 358 -2.36 23.94 -7.20
C GLY A 358 -1.03 23.36 -7.71
N GLU A 359 -0.18 22.80 -6.85
CA GLU A 359 1.17 22.37 -7.26
C GLU A 359 1.19 21.08 -8.09
N GLY A 360 0.37 20.08 -7.73
CA GLY A 360 0.30 18.82 -8.48
C GLY A 360 -0.37 18.97 -9.84
N GLU A 361 -1.45 19.76 -9.93
CA GLU A 361 -2.07 20.11 -11.22
C GLU A 361 -1.17 20.99 -12.08
N LYS A 362 -0.47 21.96 -11.47
CA LYS A 362 0.54 22.76 -12.16
C LYS A 362 1.65 21.87 -12.69
N LEU A 363 2.16 20.93 -11.90
CA LEU A 363 3.19 19.98 -12.32
C LEU A 363 2.73 19.12 -13.50
N ARG A 364 1.51 18.57 -13.46
CA ARG A 364 0.95 17.78 -14.57
C ARG A 364 0.80 18.61 -15.84
N ARG A 365 0.35 19.86 -15.72
CA ARG A 365 0.23 20.79 -16.84
C ARG A 365 1.59 21.09 -17.46
N VAL A 366 2.58 21.39 -16.64
CA VAL A 366 3.96 21.65 -17.11
C VAL A 366 4.56 20.40 -17.73
N ALA A 367 4.36 19.23 -17.13
CA ALA A 367 4.83 17.96 -17.67
C ALA A 367 4.21 17.67 -19.05
N ARG A 368 2.88 17.86 -19.22
CA ARG A 368 2.22 17.71 -20.52
C ARG A 368 2.76 18.69 -21.57
N GLN A 369 2.97 19.96 -21.19
CA GLN A 369 3.58 20.94 -22.10
C GLN A 369 5.01 20.55 -22.49
N SER A 370 5.82 20.09 -21.52
CA SER A 370 7.17 19.58 -21.80
C SER A 370 7.12 18.37 -22.72
N PHE A 371 6.16 17.45 -22.55
CA PHE A 371 5.98 16.32 -23.45
C PHE A 371 5.66 16.76 -24.87
N GLU A 372 4.75 17.70 -25.08
CA GLU A 372 4.40 18.23 -26.41
C GLU A 372 5.63 18.87 -27.10
N VAL A 373 6.37 19.69 -26.37
CA VAL A 373 7.61 20.31 -26.86
C VAL A 373 8.67 19.27 -27.19
N LEU A 374 8.90 18.29 -26.32
CA LEU A 374 9.94 17.27 -26.55
C LEU A 374 9.57 16.28 -27.66
N THR A 375 8.29 15.94 -27.78
CA THR A 375 7.80 15.02 -28.83
C THR A 375 7.88 15.66 -30.21
N SER A 376 7.57 16.96 -30.32
CA SER A 376 7.77 17.71 -31.58
C SER A 376 9.25 17.81 -31.98
N ARG A 377 10.18 17.93 -31.03
CA ARG A 377 11.64 17.93 -31.30
C ARG A 377 12.14 16.61 -31.90
N ILE A 378 11.45 15.49 -31.65
CA ILE A 378 11.78 14.19 -32.26
C ILE A 378 10.96 13.91 -33.53
N GLY A 379 10.28 14.92 -34.08
CA GLY A 379 9.51 14.82 -35.32
C GLY A 379 8.21 14.03 -35.18
N GLN A 380 7.66 13.92 -33.97
CA GLN A 380 6.40 13.20 -33.70
C GLN A 380 5.31 14.16 -33.25
N ASP A 381 4.07 13.85 -33.64
CA ASP A 381 2.88 14.56 -33.15
C ASP A 381 2.51 14.02 -31.75
N ALA A 382 2.30 14.93 -30.80
CA ALA A 382 1.92 14.61 -29.43
C ALA A 382 0.40 14.42 -29.25
N THR A 383 -0.42 14.84 -30.20
CA THR A 383 -1.89 14.70 -30.14
C THR A 383 -2.38 13.25 -30.03
N PRO A 384 -1.85 12.26 -30.78
CA PRO A 384 -2.31 10.87 -30.66
C PRO A 384 -1.82 10.15 -29.39
N TYR A 385 -0.98 10.79 -28.58
CA TYR A 385 -0.41 10.21 -27.37
C TYR A 385 -1.28 10.46 -26.13
N GLU A 386 -1.73 9.37 -25.52
CA GLU A 386 -2.47 9.37 -24.26
C GLU A 386 -1.56 9.00 -23.08
N CYS A 387 -1.69 9.75 -21.98
CA CYS A 387 -0.97 9.43 -20.74
C CYS A 387 -1.65 8.25 -20.03
N THR A 388 -1.12 7.05 -20.18
CA THR A 388 -1.72 5.81 -19.63
C THR A 388 -1.24 5.48 -18.22
N GLN A 389 -0.03 5.91 -17.83
CA GLN A 389 0.51 5.72 -16.48
C GLN A 389 1.24 6.96 -15.97
N GLU A 390 1.17 7.20 -14.67
CA GLU A 390 1.80 8.34 -14.00
C GLU A 390 2.36 7.91 -12.64
N TRP A 391 3.59 8.31 -12.34
CA TRP A 391 4.22 8.19 -11.03
C TRP A 391 4.65 9.58 -10.55
N LEU A 392 4.02 10.06 -9.48
CA LEU A 392 4.32 11.34 -8.86
C LEU A 392 5.05 11.11 -7.53
N LYS A 393 6.19 11.76 -7.33
CA LYS A 393 6.80 11.88 -6.00
C LYS A 393 6.76 13.33 -5.57
N ASN A 394 6.16 13.55 -4.41
CA ASN A 394 6.04 14.84 -3.77
C ASN A 394 6.47 14.71 -2.31
N ASP A 395 7.70 15.12 -2.03
CA ASP A 395 8.25 15.28 -0.69
C ASP A 395 8.90 16.67 -0.57
N PRO A 396 9.23 17.16 0.65
CA PRO A 396 9.73 18.52 0.85
C PRO A 396 10.94 18.88 -0.02
N ASN A 397 11.77 17.90 -0.39
CA ASN A 397 13.00 18.12 -1.14
C ASN A 397 12.91 17.68 -2.61
N ARG A 398 11.86 16.93 -2.98
CA ARG A 398 11.71 16.36 -4.32
C ARG A 398 10.28 16.47 -4.81
N LEU A 399 10.10 17.11 -5.95
CA LEU A 399 8.84 17.13 -6.70
C LEU A 399 9.14 16.77 -8.15
N HIS A 400 8.80 15.55 -8.53
CA HIS A 400 9.01 15.06 -9.90
C HIS A 400 7.90 14.10 -10.32
N ILE A 401 7.71 13.99 -11.62
CA ILE A 401 6.67 13.19 -12.25
C ILE A 401 7.28 12.38 -13.39
N LEU A 402 6.91 11.12 -13.47
CA LEU A 402 7.21 10.22 -14.57
C LEU A 402 5.86 9.84 -15.22
N GLN A 403 5.77 9.91 -16.54
CA GLN A 403 4.54 9.62 -17.28
C GLN A 403 4.85 8.69 -18.45
N ARG A 404 3.96 7.72 -18.68
CA ARG A 404 3.95 6.85 -19.85
C ARG A 404 2.91 7.37 -20.84
N TYR A 405 3.33 7.50 -22.08
CA TYR A 405 2.48 7.92 -23.19
C TYR A 405 2.41 6.83 -24.26
N ASP A 406 1.20 6.32 -24.51
CA ASP A 406 0.92 5.34 -25.56
C ASP A 406 0.18 5.99 -26.73
N ALA A 407 0.43 5.52 -27.96
CA ALA A 407 -0.29 5.94 -29.15
C ALA A 407 -0.53 4.75 -30.10
N PRO A 408 -1.67 4.65 -30.80
CA PRO A 408 -2.02 3.47 -31.60
C PRO A 408 -1.05 3.12 -32.74
N LYS A 409 -0.33 4.10 -33.28
CA LYS A 409 0.57 3.94 -34.44
C LYS A 409 1.99 4.43 -34.20
N ALA A 410 2.35 4.71 -32.95
CA ALA A 410 3.68 5.21 -32.61
C ALA A 410 4.24 4.46 -31.39
N LYS A 411 5.56 4.55 -31.19
CA LYS A 411 6.22 3.88 -30.07
C LYS A 411 5.79 4.53 -28.75
N THR A 412 5.59 3.72 -27.72
CA THR A 412 5.37 4.21 -26.35
C THR A 412 6.57 5.04 -25.88
N LEU A 413 6.28 6.17 -25.24
CA LEU A 413 7.27 7.12 -24.75
C LEU A 413 7.16 7.28 -23.23
N MET A 414 8.30 7.54 -22.59
CA MET A 414 8.37 7.87 -21.17
C MET A 414 8.84 9.31 -21.01
N LEU A 415 8.05 10.15 -20.33
CA LEU A 415 8.45 11.49 -19.91
C LEU A 415 8.90 11.46 -18.46
N LYS A 416 10.05 12.07 -18.16
CA LYS A 416 10.41 12.47 -16.80
C LYS A 416 10.50 13.98 -16.70
N HIS A 417 9.90 14.56 -15.66
CA HIS A 417 9.97 15.99 -15.38
C HIS A 417 10.17 16.24 -13.88
N ALA A 418 11.12 17.11 -13.52
CA ALA A 418 11.38 17.52 -12.14
C ALA A 418 11.13 19.02 -11.94
N SER A 419 10.35 19.38 -10.92
CA SER A 419 10.10 20.77 -10.53
C SER A 419 10.81 21.18 -9.23
N ARG A 420 11.22 20.22 -8.39
CA ARG A 420 11.99 20.49 -7.16
C ARG A 420 13.03 19.39 -6.94
N PRO A 421 14.31 19.73 -6.65
CA PRO A 421 14.88 21.08 -6.76
C PRO A 421 14.90 21.57 -8.21
N MET A 422 15.01 22.89 -8.42
CA MET A 422 15.28 23.48 -9.72
C MET A 422 16.78 23.80 -9.79
N ASP A 423 17.53 22.95 -10.47
CA ASP A 423 18.98 23.00 -10.62
C ASP A 423 19.37 22.44 -12.00
N GLU A 424 19.43 23.32 -13.00
CA GLU A 424 19.72 22.97 -14.38
C GLU A 424 21.10 22.31 -14.54
N ALA A 425 22.09 22.73 -13.75
CA ALA A 425 23.45 22.17 -13.81
C ALA A 425 23.45 20.73 -13.30
N ALA A 426 22.87 20.48 -12.11
CA ALA A 426 22.77 19.13 -11.57
C ALA A 426 21.91 18.21 -12.46
N PHE A 427 20.84 18.74 -13.08
CA PHE A 427 20.03 17.99 -14.03
C PHE A 427 20.79 17.66 -15.32
N SER A 428 21.59 18.60 -15.82
CA SER A 428 22.47 18.38 -16.98
C SER A 428 23.50 17.29 -16.71
N ASP A 429 24.07 17.25 -15.51
CA ASP A 429 25.00 16.20 -15.10
C ASP A 429 24.34 14.81 -15.06
N ILE A 430 23.07 14.74 -14.64
CA ILE A 430 22.28 13.49 -14.68
C ILE A 430 22.07 13.03 -16.13
N LEU A 431 21.71 13.95 -17.03
CA LEU A 431 21.56 13.64 -18.46
C LEU A 431 22.89 13.18 -19.08
N ALA A 432 24.00 13.83 -18.72
CA ALA A 432 25.32 13.44 -19.16
C ALA A 432 25.71 12.04 -18.68
N ALA A 433 25.41 11.68 -17.43
CA ALA A 433 25.64 10.34 -16.89
C ALA A 433 24.83 9.28 -17.63
N HIS A 434 23.56 9.58 -17.90
CA HIS A 434 22.68 8.69 -18.67
C HIS A 434 23.20 8.46 -20.10
N ASN A 435 23.62 9.52 -20.80
CA ASN A 435 24.18 9.43 -22.16
C ASN A 435 25.54 8.71 -22.19
N LEU A 436 26.39 8.91 -21.17
CA LEU A 436 27.63 8.16 -21.00
C LEU A 436 27.34 6.66 -20.88
N ALA A 437 26.39 6.29 -20.02
CA ALA A 437 25.99 4.90 -19.83
C ALA A 437 25.38 4.29 -21.10
N GLN A 438 24.58 5.06 -21.84
CA GLN A 438 24.05 4.63 -23.13
C GLN A 438 25.17 4.34 -24.14
N THR A 439 26.16 5.23 -24.25
CA THR A 439 27.32 5.07 -25.16
C THR A 439 28.16 3.85 -24.75
N ALA A 440 28.45 3.72 -23.46
CA ALA A 440 29.25 2.62 -22.91
C ALA A 440 28.62 1.24 -23.13
N LEU A 441 27.29 1.17 -23.27
CA LEU A 441 26.53 -0.07 -23.40
C LEU A 441 25.93 -0.29 -24.79
N GLU A 442 26.21 0.59 -25.76
CA GLU A 442 25.57 0.59 -27.08
C GLU A 442 25.72 -0.75 -27.80
N THR A 443 26.91 -1.35 -27.77
CA THR A 443 27.22 -2.62 -28.42
C THR A 443 26.95 -3.84 -27.54
N SER A 444 26.45 -3.67 -26.32
CA SER A 444 26.25 -4.78 -25.40
C SER A 444 25.00 -5.61 -25.78
N PRO A 445 25.14 -6.95 -25.91
CA PRO A 445 24.00 -7.82 -26.20
C PRO A 445 23.12 -8.06 -24.97
N VAL A 446 23.64 -7.83 -23.74
CA VAL A 446 22.99 -8.20 -22.47
C VAL A 446 22.70 -7.00 -21.55
N ALA A 447 23.23 -5.82 -21.88
CA ALA A 447 23.08 -4.63 -21.06
C ALA A 447 22.61 -3.43 -21.90
N GLY A 448 21.90 -2.50 -21.28
CA GLY A 448 21.45 -1.27 -21.91
C GLY A 448 20.99 -0.22 -20.92
N VAL A 449 20.57 0.91 -21.46
CA VAL A 449 19.91 2.03 -20.76
C VAL A 449 18.86 2.57 -21.74
N PRO A 450 17.66 2.96 -21.30
CA PRO A 450 16.65 3.51 -22.20
C PRO A 450 17.21 4.74 -22.94
N LYS A 451 17.15 4.76 -24.27
CA LYS A 451 17.59 5.89 -25.07
C LYS A 451 16.79 7.15 -24.75
N ILE A 452 17.48 8.23 -24.38
CA ILE A 452 16.89 9.57 -24.36
C ILE A 452 16.68 10.01 -25.81
N LEU A 453 15.45 10.40 -26.14
CA LEU A 453 15.05 10.80 -27.48
C LEU A 453 15.08 12.33 -27.63
N ALA A 454 14.66 13.05 -26.60
CA ALA A 454 14.81 14.49 -26.50
C ALA A 454 14.89 14.93 -25.03
N GLN A 455 15.55 16.06 -24.78
CA GLN A 455 15.74 16.62 -23.46
C GLN A 455 15.62 18.15 -23.47
N ASP A 456 15.31 18.72 -22.31
CA ASP A 456 15.27 20.15 -22.02
C ASP A 456 15.75 20.36 -20.58
N ALA A 457 17.02 20.72 -20.42
CA ALA A 457 17.64 20.90 -19.11
C ALA A 457 17.02 22.07 -18.32
N SER A 458 16.69 23.16 -19.02
CA SER A 458 16.05 24.36 -18.44
C SER A 458 14.69 24.05 -17.82
N ARG A 459 13.94 23.12 -18.42
CA ARG A 459 12.66 22.62 -17.90
C ARG A 459 12.81 21.38 -17.02
N GLN A 460 14.04 20.88 -16.85
CA GLN A 460 14.36 19.61 -16.20
C GLN A 460 13.45 18.47 -16.67
N SER A 461 13.33 18.34 -17.99
CA SER A 461 12.49 17.35 -18.66
C SER A 461 13.27 16.55 -19.69
N TYR A 462 12.95 15.27 -19.83
CA TYR A 462 13.37 14.49 -20.98
C TYR A 462 12.34 13.42 -21.33
N VAL A 463 12.31 13.06 -22.61
CA VAL A 463 11.54 11.93 -23.14
C VAL A 463 12.52 10.84 -23.54
N MET A 464 12.23 9.61 -23.16
CA MET A 464 13.01 8.41 -23.47
C MET A 464 12.13 7.29 -24.01
N GLU A 465 12.75 6.27 -24.59
CA GLU A 465 12.04 5.08 -25.01
C GLU A 465 11.42 4.33 -23.82
N TYR A 466 10.27 3.71 -24.05
CA TYR A 466 9.71 2.75 -23.11
C TYR A 466 10.32 1.37 -23.31
N ILE A 467 10.76 0.76 -22.20
CA ILE A 467 11.26 -0.62 -22.17
C ILE A 467 10.17 -1.52 -21.58
N PRO A 468 9.63 -2.49 -22.34
CA PRO A 468 8.62 -3.42 -21.85
C PRO A 468 9.28 -4.55 -21.05
N GLY A 469 9.61 -4.28 -19.79
CA GLY A 469 10.19 -5.26 -18.88
C GLY A 469 9.84 -4.98 -17.43
N ASP A 470 10.25 -5.89 -16.56
CA ASP A 470 9.96 -5.83 -15.13
C ASP A 470 11.18 -5.38 -14.33
N THR A 471 10.95 -4.64 -13.25
CA THR A 471 12.04 -4.29 -12.34
C THR A 471 12.60 -5.54 -11.68
N VAL A 472 13.90 -5.60 -11.43
CA VAL A 472 14.54 -6.71 -10.71
C VAL A 472 13.88 -6.92 -9.35
N LEU A 473 13.43 -5.85 -8.69
CA LEU A 473 12.66 -5.97 -7.45
C LEU A 473 11.32 -6.70 -7.62
N SER A 474 10.57 -6.45 -8.69
CA SER A 474 9.30 -7.16 -8.95
C SER A 474 9.56 -8.64 -9.20
N MET A 475 10.53 -8.94 -10.06
CA MET A 475 10.90 -10.31 -10.39
C MET A 475 11.32 -11.11 -9.15
N CYS A 476 12.13 -10.53 -8.27
CA CYS A 476 12.53 -11.15 -7.01
C CYS A 476 11.44 -11.16 -5.91
N ARG A 477 10.25 -10.61 -6.17
CA ARG A 477 9.08 -10.76 -5.28
C ARG A 477 8.13 -11.85 -5.76
N GLU A 478 8.13 -12.10 -7.07
CA GLU A 478 7.26 -13.06 -7.73
C GLU A 478 7.89 -14.46 -7.84
N GLN A 479 9.22 -14.56 -7.71
CA GLN A 479 9.99 -15.79 -7.86
C GLN A 479 10.67 -16.14 -6.54
N GLU A 480 10.85 -17.44 -6.24
CA GLU A 480 11.63 -17.88 -5.07
C GLU A 480 13.14 -17.96 -5.39
N ASP A 481 13.50 -18.37 -6.61
CA ASP A 481 14.90 -18.44 -7.08
C ASP A 481 15.31 -17.15 -7.77
N HIS A 482 16.25 -16.42 -7.17
CA HIS A 482 16.75 -15.15 -7.71
C HIS A 482 18.09 -15.29 -8.45
N THR A 483 18.66 -16.49 -8.57
CA THR A 483 20.02 -16.69 -9.10
C THR A 483 20.14 -16.19 -10.54
N ALA A 484 19.22 -16.57 -11.43
CA ALA A 484 19.22 -16.14 -12.82
C ALA A 484 19.13 -14.61 -12.98
N VAL A 485 18.28 -13.98 -12.15
CA VAL A 485 18.10 -12.52 -12.12
C VAL A 485 19.39 -11.84 -11.63
N MET A 486 19.97 -12.32 -10.53
CA MET A 486 21.18 -11.73 -9.94
C MET A 486 22.42 -11.92 -10.83
N LYS A 487 22.48 -13.00 -11.61
CA LYS A 487 23.49 -13.16 -12.68
C LYS A 487 23.37 -12.07 -13.75
N LYS A 488 22.15 -11.77 -14.20
CA LYS A 488 21.89 -10.69 -15.17
C LYS A 488 22.23 -9.30 -14.61
N VAL A 489 22.01 -9.08 -13.32
CA VAL A 489 22.44 -7.86 -12.61
C VAL A 489 23.96 -7.73 -12.61
N GLY A 490 24.68 -8.80 -12.28
CA GLY A 490 26.14 -8.84 -12.35
C GLY A 490 26.68 -8.55 -13.75
N ALA A 491 26.07 -9.16 -14.78
CA ALA A 491 26.46 -8.96 -16.18
C ALA A 491 26.24 -7.51 -16.64
N TRP A 492 25.15 -6.87 -16.24
CA TRP A 492 24.91 -5.46 -16.53
C TRP A 492 26.00 -4.57 -15.93
N LEU A 493 26.29 -4.77 -14.65
CA LEU A 493 27.24 -3.93 -13.92
C LEU A 493 28.67 -4.12 -14.44
N ALA A 494 29.06 -5.35 -14.81
CA ALA A 494 30.35 -5.60 -15.44
C ALA A 494 30.46 -4.91 -16.80
N ALA A 495 29.43 -4.99 -17.65
CA ALA A 495 29.42 -4.29 -18.93
C ALA A 495 29.55 -2.77 -18.74
N TYR A 496 28.82 -2.19 -17.80
CA TYR A 496 28.86 -0.75 -17.53
C TYR A 496 30.22 -0.31 -17.00
N HIS A 497 30.79 -1.02 -16.02
CA HIS A 497 32.11 -0.71 -15.48
C HIS A 497 33.23 -0.87 -16.52
N LYS A 498 33.17 -1.90 -17.37
CA LYS A 498 34.13 -2.08 -18.47
C LYS A 498 34.02 -0.95 -19.50
N GLY A 499 32.80 -0.59 -19.89
CA GLY A 499 32.54 0.47 -20.88
C GLY A 499 32.85 1.88 -20.38
N THR A 500 32.99 2.07 -19.06
CA THR A 500 33.30 3.38 -18.44
C THR A 500 34.57 3.37 -17.60
N PHE A 501 35.42 2.35 -17.78
CA PHE A 501 36.69 2.23 -17.08
C PHE A 501 37.61 3.40 -17.41
N GLN A 502 38.26 3.97 -16.38
CA GLN A 502 39.23 5.04 -16.54
C GLN A 502 40.65 4.58 -16.23
N GLU A 503 40.86 4.07 -15.03
CA GLU A 503 42.19 3.78 -14.52
C GLU A 503 42.16 2.75 -13.40
N ASP A 504 43.31 2.13 -13.18
CA ASP A 504 43.60 1.42 -11.94
C ASP A 504 44.13 2.43 -10.91
N ARG A 505 43.60 2.38 -9.69
CA ARG A 505 43.94 3.34 -8.62
C ARG A 505 44.11 2.65 -7.28
N THR A 506 45.11 3.11 -6.52
CA THR A 506 45.30 2.69 -5.13
C THR A 506 44.08 3.07 -4.29
N PHE A 507 43.45 2.07 -3.68
CA PHE A 507 42.30 2.24 -2.81
C PHE A 507 42.70 2.87 -1.47
N GLN A 508 41.95 3.90 -1.06
CA GLN A 508 42.21 4.68 0.14
C GLN A 508 41.05 4.53 1.15
N PRO A 509 40.94 3.39 1.86
CA PRO A 509 39.83 3.11 2.78
C PRO A 509 39.78 4.09 3.97
N LYS A 510 40.90 4.73 4.32
CA LYS A 510 41.02 5.65 5.45
C LYS A 510 40.01 6.81 5.40
N PHE A 511 39.79 7.42 4.23
CA PHE A 511 38.86 8.55 4.11
C PHE A 511 37.44 8.17 4.49
N MET A 512 36.99 7.00 4.04
CA MET A 512 35.64 6.53 4.32
C MET A 512 35.51 6.04 5.77
N ALA A 513 36.53 5.37 6.29
CA ALA A 513 36.60 4.98 7.70
C ALA A 513 36.54 6.21 8.63
N GLN A 514 37.25 7.28 8.30
CA GLN A 514 37.22 8.56 9.01
C GLN A 514 35.88 9.27 8.88
N HIS A 515 35.24 9.23 7.70
CA HIS A 515 33.91 9.80 7.52
C HIS A 515 32.87 9.12 8.42
N VAL A 516 32.88 7.78 8.50
CA VAL A 516 31.98 7.03 9.39
C VAL A 516 32.28 7.34 10.86
N LEU A 517 33.55 7.45 11.26
CA LEU A 517 33.90 7.90 12.63
C LEU A 517 33.43 9.31 12.93
N HIS A 518 33.52 10.22 11.96
CA HIS A 518 33.01 11.58 12.12
C HIS A 518 31.50 11.57 12.38
N LEU A 519 30.73 10.77 11.62
CA LEU A 519 29.29 10.57 11.85
C LEU A 519 29.02 9.98 13.25
N ALA A 520 29.84 9.03 13.72
CA ALA A 520 29.73 8.49 15.07
C ALA A 520 29.95 9.58 16.13
N GLY A 521 30.96 10.43 15.98
CA GLY A 521 31.20 11.56 16.88
C GLY A 521 30.04 12.57 16.90
N GLN A 522 29.38 12.83 15.76
CA GLN A 522 28.17 13.66 15.72
C GLN A 522 27.01 13.05 16.53
N LEU A 523 26.88 11.71 16.53
CA LEU A 523 25.87 10.99 17.31
C LEU A 523 26.16 11.03 18.82
N GLU A 524 27.43 10.97 19.21
CA GLU A 524 27.87 11.08 20.61
C GLU A 524 27.60 12.48 21.17
N ARG A 525 27.90 13.52 20.39
CA ARG A 525 27.63 14.92 20.74
C ARG A 525 26.15 15.32 20.64
N GLY A 526 25.30 14.47 20.08
CA GLY A 526 23.86 14.73 19.92
C GLY A 526 23.50 15.65 18.73
N GLU A 527 24.47 16.01 17.89
CA GLU A 527 24.28 16.80 16.66
C GLU A 527 23.47 16.02 15.61
N ARG A 528 23.47 14.69 15.73
CA ARG A 528 22.72 13.76 14.88
C ARG A 528 21.99 12.75 15.75
N ASN A 529 20.85 12.26 15.27
CA ASN A 529 20.08 11.24 15.98
C ASN A 529 19.57 10.16 15.02
N ILE A 530 19.87 8.90 15.31
CA ILE A 530 19.44 7.72 14.54
C ILE A 530 19.02 6.60 15.50
N ASP A 531 18.19 5.68 15.02
CA ASP A 531 17.83 4.49 15.79
C ASP A 531 19.04 3.56 15.95
N GLY A 532 19.19 2.95 17.12
CA GLY A 532 20.32 2.06 17.39
C GLY A 532 21.68 2.74 17.44
N LYS A 533 21.74 4.05 17.76
CA LYS A 533 22.98 4.85 17.80
C LYS A 533 24.18 4.20 18.50
N LYS A 534 23.97 3.53 19.64
CA LYS A 534 25.05 2.86 20.39
C LYS A 534 25.72 1.80 19.53
N ARG A 535 24.90 0.95 18.90
CA ARG A 535 25.40 -0.12 18.02
C ARG A 535 26.05 0.45 16.76
N PHE A 536 25.53 1.55 16.22
CA PHE A 536 26.16 2.23 15.10
C PHE A 536 27.59 2.69 15.44
N ILE A 537 27.78 3.33 16.60
CA ILE A 537 29.09 3.82 17.07
C ILE A 537 30.07 2.64 17.23
N GLU A 538 29.64 1.55 17.88
CA GLU A 538 30.44 0.33 18.02
C GLU A 538 30.91 -0.22 16.67
N LEU A 539 30.00 -0.31 15.69
CA LEU A 539 30.34 -0.82 14.35
C LEU A 539 31.22 0.17 13.56
N ALA A 540 31.06 1.47 13.77
CA ALA A 540 31.93 2.49 13.18
C ALA A 540 33.37 2.39 13.69
N MET A 541 33.55 2.09 14.98
CA MET A 541 34.86 1.76 15.55
C MET A 541 35.39 0.45 15.01
N GLN A 542 34.55 -0.59 14.94
CA GLN A 542 34.94 -1.90 14.40
C GLN A 542 35.35 -1.83 12.93
N LEU A 543 34.77 -0.92 12.13
CA LEU A 543 35.16 -0.71 10.73
C LEU A 543 36.66 -0.35 10.59
N GLN A 544 37.28 0.26 11.61
CA GLN A 544 38.72 0.58 11.59
C GLN A 544 39.61 -0.67 11.52
N ASP A 545 39.19 -1.78 12.13
CA ASP A 545 39.92 -3.05 12.10
C ASP A 545 40.00 -3.63 10.67
N HIS A 546 39.14 -3.17 9.74
CA HIS A 546 39.12 -3.61 8.34
C HIS A 546 39.94 -2.72 7.40
N VAL A 547 40.44 -1.56 7.87
CA VAL A 547 41.23 -0.63 7.04
C VAL A 547 42.55 -1.26 6.56
N PRO A 548 43.37 -1.93 7.41
CA PRO A 548 44.67 -2.45 6.98
C PRO A 548 44.57 -3.46 5.84
N ALA A 549 43.52 -4.29 5.82
CA ALA A 549 43.34 -5.33 4.81
C ALA A 549 43.05 -4.79 3.40
N ALA A 550 42.53 -3.56 3.29
CA ALA A 550 42.20 -2.92 2.02
C ALA A 550 43.14 -1.76 1.66
N LEU A 551 44.01 -1.34 2.58
CA LEU A 551 44.90 -0.19 2.38
C LEU A 551 45.98 -0.54 1.35
N GLY A 552 46.14 0.31 0.33
CA GLY A 552 47.18 0.11 -0.68
C GLY A 552 46.81 -0.88 -1.77
N HIS A 553 45.65 -1.56 -1.66
CA HIS A 553 45.13 -2.43 -2.72
C HIS A 553 44.83 -1.62 -3.99
N THR A 554 45.23 -2.10 -5.15
CA THR A 554 44.90 -1.46 -6.43
C THR A 554 43.54 -1.96 -6.90
N THR A 555 42.60 -1.04 -7.10
CA THR A 555 41.23 -1.32 -7.58
C THR A 555 40.95 -0.57 -8.87
N LYS A 556 39.81 -0.86 -9.51
CA LYS A 556 39.40 -0.24 -10.79
C LYS A 556 38.46 0.93 -10.55
N ILE A 557 38.72 2.04 -11.25
CA ILE A 557 37.87 3.23 -11.27
C ILE A 557 37.03 3.22 -12.55
N ALA A 558 35.72 3.34 -12.39
CA ALA A 558 34.76 3.49 -13.48
C ALA A 558 33.70 4.54 -13.12
N ALA A 559 32.86 4.92 -14.08
CA ALA A 559 31.73 5.79 -13.80
C ALA A 559 30.76 5.06 -12.86
N LYS A 560 30.29 5.74 -11.80
CA LYS A 560 29.25 5.21 -10.93
C LYS A 560 27.88 5.41 -11.56
N HIS A 561 26.95 4.52 -11.22
CA HIS A 561 25.53 4.80 -11.34
C HIS A 561 25.05 5.78 -10.23
N GLY A 562 25.59 5.63 -9.01
CA GLY A 562 25.36 6.56 -7.90
C GLY A 562 24.15 6.24 -7.00
N ASP A 563 23.08 5.67 -7.56
CA ASP A 563 21.96 5.09 -6.79
C ASP A 563 21.51 3.71 -7.29
N LEU A 564 22.46 2.77 -7.47
CA LEU A 564 22.20 1.47 -8.07
C LEU A 564 21.43 0.50 -7.16
N ASN A 565 20.14 0.75 -6.95
CA ASN A 565 19.25 -0.17 -6.25
C ASN A 565 18.65 -1.19 -7.21
N ILE A 566 18.20 -2.35 -6.70
CA ILE A 566 17.55 -3.36 -7.54
C ILE A 566 16.23 -2.90 -8.16
N HIS A 567 15.54 -1.88 -7.62
CA HIS A 567 14.36 -1.31 -8.27
C HIS A 567 14.69 -0.32 -9.40
N ASN A 568 15.96 0.12 -9.49
CA ASN A 568 16.47 0.94 -10.59
C ASN A 568 17.04 0.09 -11.73
N LEU A 569 16.88 -1.23 -11.66
CA LEU A 569 17.24 -2.19 -12.70
C LEU A 569 15.99 -2.88 -13.22
N MET A 570 15.93 -3.07 -14.53
CA MET A 570 14.82 -3.71 -15.25
C MET A 570 15.34 -4.79 -16.18
N ILE A 571 14.61 -5.88 -16.36
CA ILE A 571 14.96 -6.94 -17.31
C ILE A 571 13.86 -7.02 -18.36
N ALA A 572 14.26 -6.87 -19.63
CA ALA A 572 13.39 -7.05 -20.79
C ALA A 572 14.04 -8.08 -21.72
N GLY A 573 13.46 -9.29 -21.73
CA GLY A 573 14.03 -10.44 -22.43
C GLY A 573 15.44 -10.79 -21.93
N GLN A 574 16.43 -10.68 -22.81
CA GLN A 574 17.84 -11.00 -22.49
C GLN A 574 18.65 -9.81 -21.99
N LYS A 575 18.12 -8.58 -22.09
CA LYS A 575 18.83 -7.38 -21.66
C LYS A 575 18.38 -6.90 -20.29
N THR A 576 19.35 -6.45 -19.51
CA THR A 576 19.14 -5.66 -18.29
C THR A 576 19.30 -4.17 -18.62
N TYR A 577 18.47 -3.33 -18.03
CA TYR A 577 18.45 -1.88 -18.21
C TYR A 577 18.56 -1.19 -16.85
N ALA A 578 19.40 -0.17 -16.73
CA ALA A 578 19.41 0.70 -15.55
C ALA A 578 18.67 2.02 -15.78
N LEU A 579 18.13 2.55 -14.69
CA LEU A 579 17.31 3.75 -14.62
C LEU A 579 17.84 4.68 -13.52
N ASP A 580 17.51 5.97 -13.59
CA ASP A 580 17.72 6.90 -12.48
C ASP A 580 19.18 7.09 -12.02
N PHE A 581 20.06 7.39 -12.98
CA PHE A 581 21.45 7.79 -12.72
C PHE A 581 21.53 9.07 -11.87
N LEU A 582 22.56 9.17 -11.02
CA LEU A 582 23.02 10.44 -10.47
C LEU A 582 24.06 11.07 -11.41
N GLY A 583 24.39 12.35 -11.18
CA GLY A 583 25.40 13.06 -11.97
C GLY A 583 26.75 12.34 -12.02
N ILE A 584 27.50 12.58 -13.10
CA ILE A 584 28.75 11.87 -13.40
C ILE A 584 29.73 11.94 -12.23
N SER A 585 30.15 10.77 -11.76
CA SER A 585 31.16 10.65 -10.71
C SER A 585 31.91 9.34 -10.88
N TYR A 586 33.24 9.41 -10.87
CA TYR A 586 34.12 8.24 -10.99
C TYR A 586 34.58 7.79 -9.60
N ALA A 587 34.53 6.48 -9.35
CA ALA A 587 34.92 5.90 -8.07
C ALA A 587 35.30 4.43 -8.24
N PRO A 588 35.85 3.79 -7.19
CA PRO A 588 36.00 2.35 -7.16
C PRO A 588 34.69 1.64 -7.50
N VAL A 589 34.74 0.69 -8.43
CA VAL A 589 33.59 -0.13 -8.87
C VAL A 589 32.88 -0.84 -7.72
N ALA A 590 33.61 -1.10 -6.63
CA ALA A 590 33.10 -1.68 -5.40
C ALA A 590 31.98 -0.86 -4.73
N TYR A 591 31.85 0.45 -5.01
CA TYR A 591 30.71 1.25 -4.50
C TYR A 591 29.37 0.78 -5.06
N ASP A 592 29.27 0.59 -6.38
CA ASP A 592 28.03 0.15 -7.02
C ASP A 592 27.74 -1.32 -6.70
N ILE A 593 28.77 -2.17 -6.62
CA ILE A 593 28.65 -3.56 -6.16
C ILE A 593 28.06 -3.61 -4.75
N ALA A 594 28.63 -2.84 -3.80
CA ALA A 594 28.14 -2.78 -2.43
C ALA A 594 26.69 -2.27 -2.37
N ARG A 595 26.36 -1.24 -3.17
CA ARG A 595 25.03 -0.65 -3.21
C ARG A 595 23.97 -1.63 -3.70
N VAL A 596 24.19 -2.30 -4.83
CA VAL A 596 23.18 -3.19 -5.44
C VAL A 596 22.96 -4.45 -4.62
N LEU A 597 24.03 -5.08 -4.14
CA LEU A 597 23.95 -6.29 -3.32
C LEU A 597 23.27 -6.01 -1.97
N LEU A 598 23.63 -4.91 -1.32
CA LEU A 598 22.99 -4.56 -0.06
C LEU A 598 21.51 -4.17 -0.28
N SER A 599 21.18 -3.49 -1.38
CA SER A 599 19.80 -3.17 -1.74
C SER A 599 18.95 -4.44 -1.93
N TYR A 600 19.48 -5.44 -2.64
CA TYR A 600 18.85 -6.75 -2.80
C TYR A 600 18.53 -7.42 -1.45
N VAL A 601 19.53 -7.55 -0.59
CA VAL A 601 19.37 -8.26 0.69
C VAL A 601 18.43 -7.50 1.61
N GLN A 602 18.46 -6.17 1.62
CA GLN A 602 17.52 -5.38 2.43
C GLN A 602 16.07 -5.54 1.98
N MET A 603 15.81 -5.68 0.67
CA MET A 603 14.45 -5.68 0.11
C MET A 603 13.83 -7.08 0.03
N VAL A 604 14.59 -8.09 -0.40
CA VAL A 604 14.03 -9.41 -0.78
C VAL A 604 14.91 -10.60 -0.41
N GLY A 605 16.22 -10.44 -0.23
CA GLY A 605 17.12 -11.58 0.05
C GLY A 605 16.85 -12.29 1.39
N ASP A 606 17.13 -13.59 1.47
CA ASP A 606 17.02 -14.33 2.73
C ASP A 606 18.16 -13.97 3.69
N VAL A 607 17.83 -13.18 4.71
CA VAL A 607 18.80 -12.71 5.73
C VAL A 607 19.24 -13.81 6.71
N ASP A 608 18.51 -14.93 6.80
CA ASP A 608 18.87 -16.06 7.65
C ASP A 608 20.00 -16.90 7.07
N GLN A 609 20.05 -16.99 5.73
CA GLN A 609 21.05 -17.76 4.99
C GLN A 609 22.40 -17.05 4.83
N ILE A 610 22.54 -15.81 5.31
CA ILE A 610 23.80 -15.06 5.23
C ILE A 610 24.84 -15.67 6.20
N PRO A 611 26.00 -16.14 5.73
CA PRO A 611 27.07 -16.62 6.60
C PRO A 611 27.72 -15.50 7.42
N ASN A 612 28.40 -15.86 8.50
CA ASN A 612 29.18 -14.88 9.28
C ASN A 612 30.32 -14.32 8.42
N GLY A 613 30.54 -13.00 8.49
CA GLY A 613 31.51 -12.26 7.68
C GLY A 613 30.99 -11.84 6.30
N GLN A 614 29.82 -12.33 5.88
CA GLN A 614 29.22 -12.05 4.57
C GLN A 614 27.99 -11.14 4.71
N ILE A 615 27.53 -10.62 3.56
CA ILE A 615 26.32 -9.75 3.47
C ILE A 615 25.20 -10.41 2.66
N VAL A 616 25.55 -11.32 1.76
CA VAL A 616 24.64 -11.91 0.78
C VAL A 616 24.66 -13.43 0.94
N PRO A 617 23.52 -14.13 0.73
CA PRO A 617 23.50 -15.59 0.69
C PRO A 617 24.49 -16.19 -0.33
N PRO A 618 25.02 -17.40 -0.10
CA PRO A 618 26.09 -17.98 -0.94
C PRO A 618 25.68 -18.24 -2.39
N ASP A 619 24.48 -18.76 -2.62
CA ASP A 619 23.89 -19.01 -3.93
C ASP A 619 23.76 -17.73 -4.76
N ILE A 620 23.28 -16.66 -4.13
CA ILE A 620 23.12 -15.35 -4.78
C ILE A 620 24.48 -14.70 -5.02
N THR A 621 25.40 -14.83 -4.07
CA THR A 621 26.78 -14.40 -4.22
C THR A 621 27.39 -15.05 -5.47
N GLN A 622 27.34 -16.38 -5.56
CA GLN A 622 27.84 -17.13 -6.71
C GLN A 622 27.16 -16.69 -8.01
N ALA A 623 25.84 -16.52 -8.00
CA ALA A 623 25.09 -16.11 -9.18
C ALA A 623 25.51 -14.73 -9.69
N PHE A 624 25.56 -13.73 -8.81
CA PHE A 624 26.00 -12.37 -9.16
C PHE A 624 27.42 -12.36 -9.74
N TRP A 625 28.38 -13.01 -9.08
CA TRP A 625 29.77 -13.07 -9.55
C TRP A 625 29.97 -13.94 -10.80
N SER A 626 29.06 -14.89 -11.08
CA SER A 626 29.06 -15.60 -12.36
C SER A 626 28.65 -14.71 -13.54
N GLY A 627 28.00 -13.57 -13.27
CA GLY A 627 27.70 -12.52 -14.24
C GLY A 627 28.71 -11.38 -14.22
N TYR A 628 29.36 -11.12 -13.09
CA TYR A 628 30.29 -10.01 -12.91
C TYR A 628 31.75 -10.46 -12.94
N ASP A 629 32.50 -10.03 -13.95
CA ASP A 629 33.85 -10.52 -14.26
C ASP A 629 34.91 -9.41 -14.38
N PHE A 630 34.65 -8.21 -13.87
CA PHE A 630 35.58 -7.08 -14.01
C PHE A 630 36.63 -6.98 -12.89
N ILE A 631 36.25 -7.37 -11.68
CA ILE A 631 37.13 -7.62 -10.53
C ILE A 631 36.63 -8.88 -9.80
N GLY A 632 37.44 -9.47 -8.93
CA GLY A 632 37.06 -10.68 -8.18
C GLY A 632 36.19 -10.42 -6.95
N GLN A 633 35.45 -11.44 -6.50
CA GLN A 633 34.66 -11.41 -5.27
C GLN A 633 35.48 -11.10 -4.01
N ASP A 634 36.73 -11.55 -3.98
CA ASP A 634 37.64 -11.39 -2.85
C ASP A 634 38.41 -10.05 -2.88
N ASP A 635 38.07 -9.14 -3.80
CA ASP A 635 38.69 -7.82 -3.87
C ASP A 635 38.52 -7.07 -2.52
N PRO A 636 39.62 -6.66 -1.86
CA PRO A 636 39.57 -6.00 -0.56
C PRO A 636 38.71 -4.72 -0.53
N SER A 637 38.59 -4.00 -1.64
CA SER A 637 37.75 -2.80 -1.71
C SER A 637 36.27 -3.15 -1.64
N VAL A 638 35.84 -4.30 -2.21
CA VAL A 638 34.47 -4.81 -2.11
C VAL A 638 34.16 -5.17 -0.66
N GLN A 639 35.02 -5.95 -0.02
CA GLN A 639 34.85 -6.41 1.36
C GLN A 639 34.74 -5.26 2.36
N PHE A 640 35.51 -4.19 2.14
CA PHE A 640 35.48 -2.98 2.96
C PHE A 640 34.23 -2.12 2.69
N LEU A 641 33.95 -1.79 1.41
CA LEU A 641 32.86 -0.89 1.06
C LEU A 641 31.47 -1.48 1.32
N GLN A 642 31.34 -2.80 1.27
CA GLN A 642 30.15 -3.52 1.71
C GLN A 642 29.78 -3.22 3.17
N LYS A 643 30.78 -3.23 4.08
CA LYS A 643 30.59 -2.89 5.49
C LYS A 643 30.33 -1.40 5.70
N THR A 644 31.02 -0.55 4.94
CA THR A 644 30.74 0.89 4.91
C THR A 644 29.29 1.16 4.49
N GLN A 645 28.81 0.52 3.42
CA GLN A 645 27.48 0.78 2.86
C GLN A 645 26.37 0.43 3.85
N ILE A 646 26.53 -0.61 4.67
CA ILE A 646 25.62 -0.93 5.78
C ILE A 646 25.47 0.29 6.71
N LEU A 647 26.57 0.89 7.12
CA LEU A 647 26.56 2.05 8.02
C LEU A 647 25.99 3.28 7.32
N MET A 648 26.32 3.51 6.04
CA MET A 648 25.76 4.63 5.29
C MET A 648 24.24 4.52 5.14
N ASP A 649 23.71 3.33 4.88
CA ASP A 649 22.26 3.08 4.82
C ASP A 649 21.59 3.21 6.20
N TRP A 650 22.24 2.72 7.26
CA TRP A 650 21.76 2.86 8.63
C TRP A 650 21.64 4.34 9.02
N ASN A 651 22.66 5.13 8.72
CA ASN A 651 22.69 6.58 8.99
C ASN A 651 21.61 7.36 8.22
N ARG A 652 21.25 6.91 7.02
CA ARG A 652 20.26 7.56 6.14
C ARG A 652 18.82 7.10 6.41
N MET A 653 18.60 6.11 7.28
CA MET A 653 17.24 5.65 7.56
C MET A 653 16.40 6.79 8.17
N PRO A 654 15.24 7.13 7.58
CA PRO A 654 14.35 8.17 8.10
C PRO A 654 13.82 7.77 9.49
N ARG A 655 13.37 8.74 10.30
CA ARG A 655 12.91 8.50 11.69
C ARG A 655 11.40 8.32 11.85
N ASN A 656 10.63 8.40 10.76
CA ASN A 656 9.18 8.20 10.78
C ASN A 656 8.82 6.76 11.20
N LYS A 657 7.64 6.54 11.78
CA LYS A 657 7.20 5.20 12.16
C LYS A 657 6.34 4.62 11.04
N SER A 658 6.91 3.72 10.24
CA SER A 658 6.17 2.88 9.29
C SER A 658 6.61 1.43 9.44
N LEU A 659 5.69 0.49 9.19
CA LEU A 659 5.96 -0.94 9.27
C LEU A 659 7.11 -1.36 8.34
N ASP A 660 7.11 -0.85 7.10
CA ASP A 660 8.18 -1.10 6.12
C ASP A 660 9.55 -0.65 6.61
N ARG A 661 9.61 0.49 7.29
CA ARG A 661 10.84 0.98 7.90
C ARG A 661 11.29 0.06 9.03
N GLU A 662 10.39 -0.34 9.92
CA GLU A 662 10.72 -1.23 11.04
C GLU A 662 11.26 -2.57 10.55
N ILE A 663 10.63 -3.15 9.51
CA ILE A 663 11.08 -4.37 8.84
C ILE A 663 12.47 -4.15 8.21
N ARG A 664 12.65 -3.08 7.43
CA ARG A 664 13.93 -2.77 6.77
C ARG A 664 15.04 -2.54 7.79
N PHE A 665 14.75 -1.85 8.88
CA PHE A 665 15.71 -1.60 9.96
C PHE A 665 16.07 -2.89 10.70
N ALA A 666 15.11 -3.77 10.98
CA ALA A 666 15.36 -5.08 11.56
C ALA A 666 16.27 -5.94 10.67
N ARG A 667 16.00 -5.96 9.36
CA ARG A 667 16.84 -6.64 8.36
C ARG A 667 18.24 -6.05 8.32
N LEU A 668 18.39 -4.72 8.28
CA LEU A 668 19.69 -4.05 8.27
C LEU A 668 20.52 -4.37 9.53
N LYS A 669 19.91 -4.41 10.72
CA LYS A 669 20.58 -4.83 11.96
C LYS A 669 21.11 -6.26 11.86
N LYS A 670 20.32 -7.17 11.28
CA LYS A 670 20.70 -8.57 11.09
C LYS A 670 21.86 -8.71 10.11
N ILE A 671 21.79 -8.01 8.98
CA ILE A 671 22.88 -7.94 8.00
C ILE A 671 24.16 -7.41 8.65
N ALA A 672 24.07 -6.31 9.41
CA ALA A 672 25.21 -5.75 10.14
C ALA A 672 25.84 -6.76 11.12
N ARG A 673 25.01 -7.49 11.87
CA ARG A 673 25.48 -8.55 12.78
C ARG A 673 26.21 -9.67 12.03
N ARG A 674 25.72 -10.08 10.86
CA ARG A 674 26.38 -11.11 10.03
C ARG A 674 27.70 -10.58 9.46
N ALA A 675 27.69 -9.39 8.89
CA ALA A 675 28.84 -8.79 8.19
C ALA A 675 30.04 -8.49 9.10
N PHE A 676 29.79 -7.97 10.31
CA PHE A 676 30.84 -7.61 11.27
C PHE A 676 31.15 -8.74 12.27
N GLY A 677 30.36 -9.81 12.31
CA GLY A 677 30.50 -10.90 13.28
C GLY A 677 30.12 -10.50 14.73
N PRO A 678 30.30 -11.41 15.71
CA PRO A 678 30.10 -11.08 17.12
C PRO A 678 31.10 -10.01 17.57
N ALA A 679 30.70 -9.16 18.52
CA ALA A 679 31.60 -8.18 19.11
C ALA A 679 32.82 -8.90 19.70
N LYS A 680 34.04 -8.44 19.40
CA LYS A 680 35.22 -8.89 20.13
C LYS A 680 34.98 -8.53 21.62
N PRO A 681 35.27 -9.45 22.56
CA PRO A 681 35.24 -9.10 23.99
C PRO A 681 36.16 -7.89 24.22
N ASP A 682 35.72 -6.99 25.10
CA ASP A 682 36.24 -5.63 25.31
C ASP A 682 37.77 -5.54 25.23
N ARG A 683 38.27 -4.58 24.42
CA ARG A 683 39.66 -4.13 24.57
C ARG A 683 39.76 -3.45 25.93
N PRO A 684 40.77 -3.79 26.77
CA PRO A 684 40.97 -3.09 28.02
C PRO A 684 41.20 -1.60 27.73
N THR A 685 40.49 -0.78 28.50
CA THR A 685 40.42 0.69 28.47
C THR A 685 41.77 1.36 28.44
#